data_AF-A0A8H6T8Y2-F1
#
_entry.id   AF-A0A8H6T8Y2-F1
#
_cell.length_a   1.000
_cell.length_b   1.000
_cell.length_c   1.000
_cell.angle_alpha   90.00
_cell.angle_beta   90.00
_cell.angle_gamma   90.00
#
_symmetry.space_group_name_H-M   'P 1'
#
loop_
_entity.id
_entity.type
_entity.pdbx_description
1 polymer ?
#
loop_
_entity_poly.entity_id
_entity_poly.type
_entity_poly.pdbx_seq_one_letter_code
_entity_poly.pdbx_strand_id
1 'polypeptide(L)'
;MALRSLERECIFPQELLDEIVADVAEMKTLQACAVVAHRLQHSSQKRIWNHLTVTPTFADDWLDEPNICADALISLLTESPRLGQHVRSLKLFANGGTWLDDASLAGAISTLSRLTTVAIEANGEPTLNWNGESFPDVLLAAVSTAIRLPTLTSLKFNNVNIPSTADLAALIGGCSSLGSLSFINSGVRLLDLDHAKSAGIIPPEDMLHLSSLTLLPFLPPIIHCLNRNIAPSHLRHLHLALQDPFSESDFQYRILDHAHNLEHLRLRLDTDDSHGDTLELGGLSRLRTLELDFGFYIGWDSDEYDPVGWAGAVISQLTSAVRRVILNIELSDDDLEDSALGQLHALGPVLKTHLKANETRGRTQDAEFIVKVQSTADDSDIDFSRMGEEIREEILRQLQEFGVAVQSICLAEDVLPLVSDPSPIVYKAALFALAQFSSHSSGALAVCEAHALHIVPAFLRSPESKARTHAARMLGNIAAHDETVARIVALNPFLSIQLVTMLSDSDAAVRRAALDALLNSVTDNSQVADMIEAGVIAPLFHLLFSGDSAVLGLACRMLGVLSVGHRIYRTSFPEFELAAERLVGHLIYADQYLPSVLFALAKLSLRGEVATKLLHERIAEEMLALSSVGYPEQRWVVEILSNISQYAVAGATSACW
;
A
#
# COMPACT_ATOMS: atom_id res chain seq x y z
N MET A 1 17.04 30.62 55.43
CA MET A 1 18.27 29.86 55.12
C MET A 1 18.00 28.37 54.86
N ALA A 2 16.77 27.98 54.46
CA ALA A 2 16.39 26.59 54.15
C ALA A 2 15.62 26.45 52.81
N LEU A 3 15.75 27.44 51.91
CA LEU A 3 15.21 27.41 50.53
C LEU A 3 16.33 27.55 49.47
N ARG A 4 17.61 27.48 49.88
CA ARG A 4 18.79 27.52 49.00
C ARG A 4 19.49 26.16 48.86
N SER A 5 18.87 25.06 49.30
CA SER A 5 19.49 23.73 49.34
C SER A 5 18.80 22.67 48.45
N LEU A 6 17.93 23.09 47.53
CA LEU A 6 17.32 22.22 46.51
C LEU A 6 17.79 22.55 45.08
N GLU A 7 18.91 23.25 44.93
CA GLU A 7 19.73 23.23 43.71
C GLU A 7 20.59 21.95 43.68
N ARG A 8 19.97 20.77 43.84
CA ARG A 8 20.60 19.50 43.46
C ARG A 8 20.04 19.11 42.10
N GLU A 9 20.87 19.34 41.10
CA GLU A 9 20.67 19.03 39.69
C GLU A 9 20.21 17.58 39.52
N CYS A 10 18.93 17.38 39.25
CA CYS A 10 18.43 16.13 38.69
C CYS A 10 18.69 16.21 37.17
N ILE A 11 19.90 15.83 36.76
CA ILE A 11 20.27 15.74 35.35
C ILE A 11 19.66 14.43 34.84
N PHE A 12 18.42 14.48 34.36
CA PHE A 12 17.95 13.40 33.49
C PHE A 12 18.85 13.38 32.25
N PRO A 13 19.33 12.21 31.80
CA PRO A 13 20.05 12.10 30.53
C PRO A 13 19.17 12.68 29.42
N GLN A 14 19.72 13.57 28.63
CA GLN A 14 18.99 14.29 27.58
C GLN A 14 18.38 13.34 26.55
N GLU A 15 19.05 12.22 26.28
CA GLU A 15 18.57 11.13 25.42
C GLU A 15 17.25 10.54 25.94
N LEU A 16 17.13 10.38 27.26
CA LEU A 16 15.93 9.90 27.92
C LEU A 16 14.79 10.94 27.86
N LEU A 17 15.11 12.23 27.99
CA LEU A 17 14.11 13.30 27.81
C LEU A 17 13.63 13.38 26.36
N ASP A 18 14.52 13.20 25.38
CA ASP A 18 14.17 13.20 23.97
C ASP A 18 13.41 11.93 23.53
N GLU A 19 13.61 10.79 24.20
CA GLU A 19 12.76 9.58 24.11
C GLU A 19 11.39 9.80 24.77
N ILE A 20 11.34 10.34 25.99
CA ILE A 20 10.06 10.64 26.67
C ILE A 20 9.23 11.62 25.85
N VAL A 21 9.85 12.67 25.29
CA VAL A 21 9.15 13.60 24.39
C VAL A 21 8.72 12.93 23.07
N ALA A 22 9.37 11.85 22.65
CA ALA A 22 8.97 11.09 21.47
C ALA A 22 7.79 10.13 21.74
N ASP A 23 7.71 9.58 22.97
CA ASP A 23 6.70 8.58 23.35
C ASP A 23 5.44 9.18 24.02
N VAL A 24 5.46 10.46 24.39
CA VAL A 24 4.31 11.13 25.01
C VAL A 24 3.33 11.61 23.95
N ALA A 25 2.13 11.00 23.94
CA ALA A 25 1.02 11.38 23.07
C ALA A 25 0.40 12.75 23.42
N GLU A 26 0.50 13.19 24.67
CA GLU A 26 -0.21 14.37 25.18
C GLU A 26 0.60 15.67 25.03
N MET A 27 0.64 16.19 23.80
CA MET A 27 1.46 17.36 23.43
C MET A 27 1.06 18.66 24.15
N LYS A 28 -0.23 18.84 24.51
CA LYS A 28 -0.72 20.01 25.28
C LYS A 28 0.00 20.14 26.62
N THR A 29 0.12 19.02 27.34
CA THR A 29 0.77 18.96 28.66
C THR A 29 2.28 19.17 28.56
N LEU A 30 2.93 18.62 27.51
CA LEU A 30 4.34 18.89 27.23
C LEU A 30 4.63 20.36 26.92
N GLN A 31 3.78 21.02 26.12
CA GLN A 31 3.93 22.45 25.83
C GLN A 31 3.79 23.28 27.10
N ALA A 32 2.76 23.02 27.94
CA ALA A 32 2.59 23.69 29.22
C ALA A 32 3.80 23.51 30.17
N CYS A 33 4.38 22.31 30.22
CA CYS A 33 5.59 22.04 31.00
C CYS A 33 6.84 22.73 30.41
N ALA A 34 6.95 22.80 29.08
CA ALA A 34 8.08 23.41 28.38
C ALA A 34 8.14 24.94 28.55
N VAL A 35 6.99 25.61 28.73
CA VAL A 35 6.92 27.04 29.07
C VAL A 35 7.58 27.33 30.42
N VAL A 36 7.38 26.45 31.41
CA VAL A 36 7.93 26.59 32.76
C VAL A 36 9.40 26.11 32.83
N ALA A 37 9.77 25.16 31.98
CA ALA A 37 11.11 24.57 31.95
C ALA A 37 12.09 25.39 31.09
N HIS A 38 12.68 26.44 31.65
CA HIS A 38 13.73 27.28 31.01
C HIS A 38 15.03 26.54 30.60
N ARG A 39 15.11 25.21 30.74
CA ARG A 39 16.35 24.41 30.62
C ARG A 39 16.35 23.38 29.47
N LEU A 40 15.27 23.26 28.68
CA LEU A 40 15.26 22.33 27.56
C LEU A 40 16.24 22.80 26.45
N GLN A 41 16.98 21.86 25.87
CA GLN A 41 17.89 22.14 24.76
C GLN A 41 17.13 22.52 23.47
N HIS A 42 17.86 23.13 22.53
CA HIS A 42 17.34 23.58 21.24
C HIS A 42 16.61 22.46 20.45
N SER A 43 17.05 21.20 20.55
CA SER A 43 16.44 20.04 19.88
C SER A 43 15.04 19.74 20.40
N SER A 44 14.86 19.65 21.72
CA SER A 44 13.56 19.37 22.35
C SER A 44 12.60 20.55 22.15
N GLN A 45 13.09 21.78 22.29
CA GLN A 45 12.29 22.99 22.00
C GLN A 45 11.86 23.05 20.52
N LYS A 46 12.74 22.64 19.60
CA LYS A 46 12.38 22.51 18.18
C LYS A 46 11.27 21.47 17.97
N ARG A 47 11.29 20.32 18.65
CA ARG A 47 10.26 19.28 18.52
C ARG A 47 8.91 19.73 19.09
N ILE A 48 8.92 20.37 20.26
CA ILE A 48 7.71 20.78 20.98
C ILE A 48 6.99 21.95 20.28
N TRP A 49 7.74 22.90 19.74
CA TRP A 49 7.20 24.15 19.16
C TRP A 49 7.24 24.21 17.64
N ASN A 50 7.58 23.12 16.93
CA ASN A 50 7.68 23.13 15.46
C ASN A 50 6.36 23.53 14.80
N HIS A 51 5.26 23.01 15.35
CA HIS A 51 3.89 23.23 14.92
C HIS A 51 3.13 23.92 16.04
N LEU A 52 2.49 25.03 15.70
CA LEU A 52 1.69 25.80 16.64
C LEU A 52 0.30 25.99 16.05
N THR A 53 -0.71 25.64 16.84
CA THR A 53 -2.11 25.86 16.51
C THR A 53 -2.66 26.93 17.44
N VAL A 54 -3.14 28.03 16.88
CA VAL A 54 -3.62 29.18 17.65
C VAL A 54 -5.13 29.30 17.52
N THR A 55 -5.80 29.40 18.65
CA THR A 55 -7.25 29.53 18.78
C THR A 55 -7.63 30.89 19.40
N PRO A 56 -8.86 31.36 19.18
CA PRO A 56 -9.38 32.51 19.89
C PRO A 56 -9.54 32.23 21.40
N THR A 57 -9.65 33.30 22.18
CA THR A 57 -9.56 33.32 23.66
C THR A 57 -10.63 32.51 24.41
N PHE A 58 -11.64 31.99 23.71
CA PHE A 58 -12.77 31.22 24.28
C PHE A 58 -13.19 30.05 23.40
N ALA A 59 -12.27 29.46 22.64
CA ALA A 59 -12.56 28.21 21.95
C ALA A 59 -12.70 27.10 23.00
N ASP A 60 -13.92 26.61 23.21
CA ASP A 60 -14.17 25.39 23.99
C ASP A 60 -13.27 24.24 23.47
N ASP A 61 -13.01 23.23 24.32
CA ASP A 61 -12.14 22.05 24.07
C ASP A 61 -12.63 21.11 22.93
N TRP A 62 -13.16 21.66 21.83
CA TRP A 62 -13.67 20.91 20.67
C TRP A 62 -12.57 20.48 19.70
N LEU A 63 -11.30 20.81 19.99
CA LEU A 63 -10.16 20.42 19.18
C LEU A 63 -9.35 19.35 19.90
N ASP A 64 -9.31 18.17 19.30
CA ASP A 64 -8.47 17.04 19.71
C ASP A 64 -6.96 17.33 19.48
N GLU A 65 -6.63 18.37 18.70
CA GLU A 65 -5.26 18.81 18.45
C GLU A 65 -4.71 19.73 19.55
N PRO A 66 -3.38 19.71 19.82
CA PRO A 66 -2.74 20.64 20.74
C PRO A 66 -2.84 22.08 20.23
N ASN A 67 -3.43 22.96 21.05
CA ASN A 67 -3.70 24.35 20.71
C ASN A 67 -3.28 25.30 21.83
N ILE A 68 -3.07 26.56 21.47
CA ILE A 68 -2.80 27.66 22.39
C ILE A 68 -3.73 28.83 22.08
N CYS A 69 -4.31 29.45 23.11
CA CYS A 69 -5.05 30.68 22.92
C CYS A 69 -4.12 31.82 22.47
N ALA A 70 -4.62 32.74 21.66
CA ALA A 70 -3.88 33.90 21.17
C ALA A 70 -3.16 34.70 22.28
N ASP A 71 -3.84 34.97 23.39
CA ASP A 71 -3.30 35.73 24.52
C ASP A 71 -2.15 34.99 25.23
N ALA A 72 -2.28 33.67 25.35
CA ALA A 72 -1.25 32.82 25.93
C ALA A 72 -0.01 32.79 25.02
N LEU A 73 -0.20 32.78 23.70
CA LEU A 73 0.90 32.88 22.74
C LEU A 73 1.61 34.24 22.82
N ILE A 74 0.86 35.33 22.87
CA ILE A 74 1.42 36.69 22.97
C ILE A 74 2.24 36.82 24.26
N SER A 75 1.70 36.35 25.38
CA SER A 75 2.39 36.35 26.67
C SER A 75 3.67 35.50 26.61
N LEU A 76 3.58 34.30 26.04
CA LEU A 76 4.69 33.37 25.88
C LEU A 76 5.84 33.97 25.06
N LEU A 77 5.53 34.56 23.90
CA LEU A 77 6.56 35.14 23.02
C LEU A 77 7.11 36.46 23.59
N THR A 78 6.34 37.17 24.40
CA THR A 78 6.81 38.36 25.12
C THR A 78 7.81 37.98 26.22
N GLU A 79 7.52 36.92 26.98
CA GLU A 79 8.40 36.42 28.05
C GLU A 79 9.62 35.67 27.48
N SER A 80 9.44 34.94 26.38
CA SER A 80 10.46 34.06 25.79
C SER A 80 10.52 34.20 24.25
N PRO A 81 11.04 35.32 23.72
CA PRO A 81 11.07 35.58 22.27
C PRO A 81 11.95 34.59 21.48
N ARG A 82 12.86 33.89 22.16
CA ARG A 82 13.71 32.85 21.54
C ARG A 82 12.91 31.65 21.04
N LEU A 83 11.71 31.41 21.58
CA LEU A 83 10.85 30.30 21.13
C LEU A 83 10.41 30.49 19.66
N GLY A 84 10.27 31.73 19.21
CA GLY A 84 9.87 32.05 17.84
C GLY A 84 10.83 31.53 16.75
N GLN A 85 12.10 31.23 17.09
CA GLN A 85 13.06 30.65 16.13
C GLN A 85 12.81 29.16 15.84
N HIS A 86 12.00 28.50 16.67
CA HIS A 86 11.72 27.07 16.59
C HIS A 86 10.44 26.77 15.81
N VAL A 87 9.50 27.73 15.73
CA VAL A 87 8.22 27.58 15.03
C VAL A 87 8.44 27.59 13.52
N ARG A 88 7.93 26.56 12.85
CA ARG A 88 7.98 26.39 11.39
C ARG A 88 6.61 26.39 10.74
N SER A 89 5.61 25.87 11.43
CA SER A 89 4.23 25.78 10.98
C SER A 89 3.32 26.48 11.97
N LEU A 90 2.50 27.39 11.46
CA LEU A 90 1.48 28.10 12.23
C LEU A 90 0.10 27.81 11.63
N LYS A 91 -0.80 27.24 12.43
CA LYS A 91 -2.21 27.03 12.09
C LYS A 91 -3.05 28.02 12.87
N LEU A 92 -3.87 28.82 12.20
CA LEU A 92 -4.74 29.84 12.80
C LEU A 92 -6.20 29.44 12.61
N PHE A 93 -6.93 29.26 13.71
CA PHE A 93 -8.35 28.95 13.68
C PHE A 93 -9.20 30.21 13.67
N ALA A 94 -9.98 30.42 12.61
CA ALA A 94 -10.70 31.67 12.41
C ALA A 94 -12.06 31.75 13.14
N ASN A 95 -12.66 30.61 13.52
CA ASN A 95 -13.99 30.50 14.12
C ASN A 95 -13.93 30.24 15.64
N GLY A 96 -15.04 30.48 16.35
CA GLY A 96 -15.26 29.96 17.71
C GLY A 96 -14.86 30.86 18.88
N GLY A 97 -14.67 32.17 18.70
CA GLY A 97 -14.43 33.08 19.82
C GLY A 97 -14.02 34.50 19.43
N THR A 98 -13.68 35.32 20.44
CA THR A 98 -13.24 36.71 20.26
C THR A 98 -11.72 36.82 20.24
N TRP A 99 -11.19 37.54 19.25
CA TRP A 99 -9.80 37.97 19.20
C TRP A 99 -9.67 39.36 19.85
N LEU A 100 -8.78 39.51 20.83
CA LEU A 100 -8.81 40.66 21.75
C LEU A 100 -7.95 41.88 21.34
N ASP A 101 -7.05 41.78 20.34
CA ASP A 101 -6.27 42.92 19.83
C ASP A 101 -5.52 42.64 18.49
N ASP A 102 -5.69 43.51 17.48
CA ASP A 102 -5.10 43.37 16.13
C ASP A 102 -3.57 43.47 16.14
N ALA A 103 -3.03 44.43 16.91
CA ALA A 103 -1.61 44.81 16.83
C ALA A 103 -0.71 43.80 17.55
N SER A 104 -1.21 43.19 18.62
CA SER A 104 -0.43 42.30 19.49
C SER A 104 -0.15 40.94 18.85
N LEU A 105 -1.12 40.34 18.15
CA LEU A 105 -0.93 39.07 17.44
C LEU A 105 -0.02 39.22 16.21
N ALA A 106 -0.22 40.27 15.43
CA ALA A 106 0.66 40.60 14.30
C ALA A 106 2.11 40.82 14.76
N GLY A 107 2.29 41.53 15.89
CA GLY A 107 3.58 41.68 16.55
C GLY A 107 4.20 40.34 16.96
N ALA A 108 3.42 39.46 17.59
CA ALA A 108 3.88 38.13 17.98
C ALA A 108 4.32 37.27 16.77
N ILE A 109 3.54 37.26 15.69
CA ILE A 109 3.88 36.54 14.46
C ILE A 109 5.14 37.08 13.80
N SER A 110 5.39 38.40 13.88
CA SER A 110 6.63 38.98 13.36
C SER A 110 7.90 38.46 14.05
N THR A 111 7.79 37.94 15.28
CA THR A 111 8.91 37.32 16.00
C THR A 111 9.23 35.90 15.52
N LEU A 112 8.36 35.28 14.73
CA LEU A 112 8.51 33.93 14.17
C LEU A 112 9.44 33.94 12.94
N SER A 113 10.71 34.30 13.16
CA SER A 113 11.74 34.51 12.13
C SER A 113 12.03 33.31 11.20
N ARG A 114 11.51 32.14 11.53
CA ARG A 114 11.81 30.86 10.88
C ARG A 114 10.55 30.17 10.33
N LEU A 115 9.41 30.86 10.35
CA LEU A 115 8.13 30.37 9.89
C LEU A 115 8.16 30.08 8.39
N THR A 116 7.78 28.87 8.00
CA THR A 116 7.77 28.40 6.61
C THR A 116 6.37 28.11 6.09
N THR A 117 5.44 27.76 6.99
CA THR A 117 4.08 27.35 6.64
C THR A 117 3.06 28.09 7.49
N VAL A 118 2.06 28.69 6.86
CA VAL A 118 0.88 29.26 7.52
C VAL A 118 -0.36 28.59 6.96
N ALA A 119 -1.21 28.09 7.85
CA ALA A 119 -2.50 27.52 7.52
C ALA A 119 -3.61 28.28 8.26
N ILE A 120 -4.69 28.60 7.57
CA ILE A 120 -5.87 29.26 8.15
C ILE A 120 -7.04 28.31 8.00
N GLU A 121 -7.71 28.01 9.10
CA GLU A 121 -8.79 27.04 9.15
C GLU A 121 -10.03 27.67 9.78
N ALA A 122 -11.15 27.58 9.08
CA ALA A 122 -12.45 28.00 9.58
C ALA A 122 -13.35 26.76 9.72
N ASN A 123 -13.76 26.38 10.93
CA ASN A 123 -14.64 25.22 11.13
C ASN A 123 -16.11 25.67 11.25
N GLY A 124 -16.99 25.12 10.41
CA GLY A 124 -18.44 25.37 10.43
C GLY A 124 -18.97 26.10 9.19
N GLU A 125 -20.25 25.85 8.87
CA GLU A 125 -21.01 26.67 7.92
C GLU A 125 -21.55 27.93 8.62
N PRO A 126 -21.48 29.12 8.00
CA PRO A 126 -20.97 29.43 6.66
C PRO A 126 -19.45 29.69 6.60
N THR A 127 -18.88 29.49 5.40
CA THR A 127 -17.50 29.90 5.05
C THR A 127 -17.22 31.37 5.39
N LEU A 128 -16.04 31.67 5.94
CA LEU A 128 -15.66 33.05 6.27
C LEU A 128 -15.17 33.82 5.04
N ASN A 129 -15.52 35.11 4.93
CA ASN A 129 -15.11 35.95 3.80
C ASN A 129 -13.87 36.77 4.14
N TRP A 130 -12.78 36.57 3.41
CA TRP A 130 -11.48 37.23 3.60
C TRP A 130 -11.52 38.76 3.76
N ASN A 131 -12.50 39.44 3.16
CA ASN A 131 -12.59 40.91 3.14
C ASN A 131 -13.89 41.50 3.73
N GLY A 132 -14.72 40.71 4.43
CA GLY A 132 -16.05 41.13 4.89
C GLY A 132 -16.25 41.11 6.41
N GLU A 133 -17.42 41.54 6.88
CA GLU A 133 -17.85 41.60 8.31
C GLU A 133 -17.68 40.29 9.10
N SER A 134 -17.35 39.17 8.44
CA SER A 134 -17.23 37.85 9.05
C SER A 134 -15.80 37.39 9.36
N PHE A 135 -14.75 37.88 8.69
CA PHE A 135 -13.37 37.47 9.01
C PHE A 135 -12.73 38.44 10.03
N PRO A 136 -12.09 37.95 11.11
CA PRO A 136 -11.53 38.83 12.13
C PRO A 136 -10.39 39.73 11.61
N ASP A 137 -10.50 41.05 11.80
CA ASP A 137 -9.47 42.04 11.44
C ASP A 137 -8.09 41.70 12.06
N VAL A 138 -8.10 41.19 13.29
CA VAL A 138 -6.90 40.68 14.00
C VAL A 138 -6.15 39.64 13.17
N LEU A 139 -6.90 38.69 12.60
CA LEU A 139 -6.33 37.62 11.78
C LEU A 139 -5.86 38.15 10.43
N LEU A 140 -6.59 39.11 9.84
CA LEU A 140 -6.20 39.75 8.59
C LEU A 140 -4.84 40.45 8.74
N ALA A 141 -4.64 41.21 9.83
CA ALA A 141 -3.38 41.88 10.15
C ALA A 141 -2.24 40.88 10.44
N ALA A 142 -2.54 39.82 11.20
CA ALA A 142 -1.63 38.73 11.51
C ALA A 142 -1.12 38.01 10.26
N VAL A 143 -2.02 37.59 9.37
CA VAL A 143 -1.67 36.89 8.13
C VAL A 143 -0.95 37.83 7.16
N SER A 144 -1.39 39.09 7.05
CA SER A 144 -0.71 40.12 6.25
C SER A 144 0.74 40.34 6.69
N THR A 145 1.02 40.19 7.99
CA THR A 145 2.38 40.26 8.53
C THR A 145 3.16 38.98 8.22
N ALA A 146 2.54 37.81 8.36
CA ALA A 146 3.16 36.53 8.08
C ALA A 146 3.57 36.39 6.60
N ILE A 147 2.72 36.87 5.69
CA ILE A 147 2.93 36.83 4.23
C ILE A 147 4.16 37.63 3.79
N ARG A 148 4.49 38.71 4.51
CA ARG A 148 5.66 39.55 4.24
C ARG A 148 6.97 38.94 4.76
N LEU A 149 6.91 37.80 5.46
CA LEU A 149 8.12 37.13 5.95
C LEU A 149 8.85 36.46 4.78
N PRO A 150 10.15 36.70 4.60
CA PRO A 150 10.93 36.12 3.49
C PRO A 150 11.12 34.60 3.62
N THR A 151 10.85 34.04 4.79
CA THR A 151 10.97 32.60 5.06
C THR A 151 9.70 31.82 4.73
N LEU A 152 8.58 32.50 4.46
CA LEU A 152 7.31 31.84 4.20
C LEU A 152 7.32 31.19 2.80
N THR A 153 7.21 29.86 2.79
CA THR A 153 7.25 29.06 1.57
C THR A 153 5.91 28.41 1.23
N SER A 154 5.01 28.25 2.21
CA SER A 154 3.73 27.57 2.03
C SER A 154 2.59 28.32 2.73
N LEU A 155 1.49 28.54 2.01
CA LEU A 155 0.28 29.18 2.51
C LEU A 155 -0.93 28.32 2.19
N LYS A 156 -1.76 28.03 3.20
CA LYS A 156 -2.95 27.17 3.08
C LYS A 156 -4.19 27.86 3.63
N PHE A 157 -5.27 27.78 2.89
CA PHE A 157 -6.60 28.23 3.28
C PHE A 157 -7.55 27.05 3.30
N ASN A 158 -8.21 26.84 4.43
CA ASN A 158 -9.23 25.82 4.60
C ASN A 158 -10.55 26.47 5.01
N ASN A 159 -11.59 26.31 4.18
CA ASN A 159 -12.93 26.86 4.41
C ASN A 159 -12.99 28.40 4.50
N VAL A 160 -12.08 29.11 3.81
CA VAL A 160 -12.03 30.58 3.75
C VAL A 160 -12.35 31.05 2.34
N ASN A 161 -13.41 31.82 2.18
CA ASN A 161 -13.84 32.40 0.92
C ASN A 161 -13.02 33.67 0.61
N ILE A 162 -12.40 33.75 -0.57
CA ILE A 162 -11.77 34.98 -1.05
C ILE A 162 -12.72 35.64 -2.07
N PRO A 163 -13.41 36.72 -1.69
CA PRO A 163 -14.52 37.20 -2.48
C PRO A 163 -14.10 37.96 -3.74
N SER A 164 -12.85 38.46 -3.88
CA SER A 164 -12.40 39.11 -5.12
C SER A 164 -10.99 38.71 -5.58
N THR A 165 -10.76 38.79 -6.90
CA THR A 165 -9.44 38.57 -7.52
C THR A 165 -8.42 39.64 -7.12
N ALA A 166 -8.87 40.85 -6.78
CA ALA A 166 -8.01 41.92 -6.27
C ALA A 166 -7.49 41.58 -4.86
N ASP A 167 -8.32 40.98 -4.01
CA ASP A 167 -7.91 40.52 -2.68
C ASP A 167 -6.91 39.37 -2.79
N LEU A 168 -7.16 38.43 -3.71
CA LEU A 168 -6.22 37.34 -4.00
C LEU A 168 -4.88 37.89 -4.53
N ALA A 169 -4.89 38.85 -5.44
CA ALA A 169 -3.68 39.48 -5.95
C ALA A 169 -2.93 40.28 -4.86
N ALA A 170 -3.65 40.98 -3.98
CA ALA A 170 -3.05 41.70 -2.85
C ALA A 170 -2.43 40.74 -1.82
N LEU A 171 -3.11 39.62 -1.55
CA LEU A 171 -2.64 38.55 -0.67
C LEU A 171 -1.35 37.93 -1.20
N ILE A 172 -1.34 37.53 -2.47
CA ILE A 172 -0.21 36.79 -3.03
C ILE A 172 0.92 37.73 -3.45
N GLY A 173 0.62 38.96 -3.87
CA GLY A 173 1.63 39.97 -4.22
C GLY A 173 2.56 40.37 -3.06
N GLY A 174 2.18 40.06 -1.81
CA GLY A 174 3.04 40.26 -0.64
C GLY A 174 4.09 39.15 -0.41
N CYS A 175 4.00 38.03 -1.12
CA CYS A 175 4.85 36.86 -0.93
C CYS A 175 6.06 36.86 -1.89
N SER A 176 7.26 37.11 -1.38
CA SER A 176 8.48 37.10 -2.22
C SER A 176 9.07 35.70 -2.47
N SER A 177 8.72 34.70 -1.65
CA SER A 177 9.40 33.39 -1.63
C SER A 177 8.43 32.20 -1.54
N LEU A 178 7.15 32.45 -1.82
CA LEU A 178 6.12 31.43 -1.76
C LEU A 178 6.36 30.40 -2.87
N GLY A 179 6.49 29.13 -2.45
CA GLY A 179 6.67 27.98 -3.34
C GLY A 179 5.48 27.03 -3.35
N SER A 180 4.55 27.14 -2.40
CA SER A 180 3.36 26.30 -2.28
C SER A 180 2.14 27.11 -1.86
N LEU A 181 1.03 26.99 -2.60
CA LEU A 181 -0.24 27.66 -2.31
C LEU A 181 -1.38 26.64 -2.35
N SER A 182 -2.25 26.65 -1.33
CA SER A 182 -3.34 25.69 -1.21
C SER A 182 -4.64 26.36 -0.77
N PHE A 183 -5.72 26.06 -1.50
CA PHE A 183 -7.10 26.39 -1.18
C PHE A 183 -7.87 25.07 -1.07
N ILE A 184 -8.47 24.82 0.10
CA ILE A 184 -9.23 23.60 0.43
C ILE A 184 -10.59 24.04 0.98
N ASN A 185 -11.69 23.47 0.47
CA ASN A 185 -13.08 23.84 0.77
C ASN A 185 -13.33 25.36 0.75
N SER A 186 -12.53 26.08 -0.02
CA SER A 186 -12.45 27.54 0.01
C SER A 186 -13.14 28.09 -1.22
N GLY A 187 -14.22 28.82 -1.01
CA GLY A 187 -15.00 29.42 -2.09
C GLY A 187 -14.35 30.66 -2.70
N VAL A 188 -14.82 31.03 -3.87
CA VAL A 188 -14.91 32.42 -4.37
C VAL A 188 -16.36 32.54 -4.75
N ARG A 189 -17.20 33.10 -3.87
CA ARG A 189 -18.59 33.38 -4.25
C ARG A 189 -18.58 34.28 -5.47
N LEU A 190 -19.19 33.80 -6.56
CA LEU A 190 -19.55 34.50 -7.80
C LEU A 190 -19.25 36.02 -7.77
N LEU A 191 -18.18 36.42 -8.42
CA LEU A 191 -18.06 37.78 -8.94
C LEU A 191 -17.99 37.73 -10.47
N ASP A 192 -18.74 38.66 -11.06
CA ASP A 192 -18.76 38.99 -12.49
C ASP A 192 -17.45 38.67 -13.20
N LEU A 193 -17.50 37.76 -14.18
CA LEU A 193 -16.45 37.48 -15.16
C LEU A 193 -15.83 38.75 -15.77
N ASP A 194 -16.52 39.88 -15.71
CA ASP A 194 -16.07 41.17 -16.20
C ASP A 194 -15.02 41.88 -15.30
N HIS A 195 -14.96 41.62 -14.00
CA HIS A 195 -13.92 42.17 -13.11
C HIS A 195 -12.64 41.31 -13.07
N ALA A 196 -12.70 40.03 -13.45
CA ALA A 196 -11.51 39.18 -13.60
C ALA A 196 -10.61 39.64 -14.76
N LYS A 197 -11.20 40.27 -15.79
CA LYS A 197 -10.46 40.84 -16.93
C LYS A 197 -9.58 42.03 -16.54
N SER A 198 -9.94 42.76 -15.49
CA SER A 198 -9.25 43.98 -15.01
C SER A 198 -8.26 43.75 -13.86
N ALA A 199 -8.11 42.51 -13.36
CA ALA A 199 -7.04 42.16 -12.43
C ALA A 199 -5.68 42.48 -13.07
N GLY A 200 -4.90 43.33 -12.39
CA GLY A 200 -3.63 43.86 -12.89
C GLY A 200 -2.67 42.75 -13.31
N ILE A 201 -2.04 42.95 -14.46
CA ILE A 201 -0.98 42.06 -14.96
C ILE A 201 0.26 42.35 -14.11
N ILE A 202 0.70 41.38 -13.31
CA ILE A 202 2.02 41.44 -12.68
C ILE A 202 3.05 41.23 -13.80
N PRO A 203 4.08 42.08 -13.93
CA PRO A 203 5.11 41.91 -14.95
C PRO A 203 5.82 40.55 -14.78
N PRO A 204 6.32 39.93 -15.86
CA PRO A 204 6.82 38.56 -15.86
C PRO A 204 8.01 38.30 -14.92
N GLU A 205 8.74 39.35 -14.54
CA GLU A 205 9.87 39.30 -13.58
C GLU A 205 9.40 39.17 -12.12
N ASP A 206 8.15 39.56 -11.83
CA ASP A 206 7.52 39.55 -10.51
C ASP A 206 6.48 38.42 -10.38
N MET A 207 6.38 37.53 -11.38
CA MET A 207 5.50 36.37 -11.33
C MET A 207 5.92 35.40 -10.22
N LEU A 208 4.93 34.76 -9.61
CA LEU A 208 5.15 33.81 -8.52
C LEU A 208 5.76 32.52 -9.06
N HIS A 209 6.90 32.14 -8.48
CA HIS A 209 7.60 30.89 -8.77
C HIS A 209 7.06 29.74 -7.91
N LEU A 210 5.77 29.42 -8.05
CA LEU A 210 5.17 28.31 -7.32
C LEU A 210 5.65 26.96 -7.85
N SER A 211 6.13 26.12 -6.93
CA SER A 211 6.45 24.71 -7.18
C SER A 211 5.26 23.77 -6.96
N SER A 212 4.30 24.17 -6.12
CA SER A 212 3.13 23.39 -5.73
C SER A 212 1.87 24.26 -5.67
N LEU A 213 0.77 23.79 -6.26
CA LEU A 213 -0.54 24.45 -6.21
C LEU A 213 -1.64 23.43 -5.91
N THR A 214 -2.54 23.76 -4.98
CA THR A 214 -3.71 22.93 -4.62
C THR A 214 -4.99 23.78 -4.64
N LEU A 215 -6.00 23.37 -5.41
CA LEU A 215 -7.30 24.05 -5.52
C LEU A 215 -8.45 23.05 -5.38
N LEU A 216 -9.09 22.99 -4.21
CA LEU A 216 -10.24 22.16 -3.90
C LEU A 216 -11.27 23.08 -3.21
N PRO A 217 -12.46 23.40 -3.76
CA PRO A 217 -12.99 23.08 -5.09
C PRO A 217 -12.38 23.91 -6.23
N PHE A 218 -12.45 23.43 -7.47
CA PHE A 218 -11.99 24.15 -8.66
C PHE A 218 -12.88 25.36 -8.95
N LEU A 219 -12.25 26.55 -9.00
CA LEU A 219 -12.95 27.81 -9.26
C LEU A 219 -12.25 28.55 -10.43
N PRO A 220 -12.89 28.64 -11.62
CA PRO A 220 -12.32 29.32 -12.79
C PRO A 220 -11.80 30.75 -12.53
N PRO A 221 -12.44 31.60 -11.69
CA PRO A 221 -11.94 32.95 -11.40
C PRO A 221 -10.58 32.97 -10.70
N ILE A 222 -10.33 32.04 -9.77
CA ILE A 222 -9.02 31.89 -9.10
C ILE A 222 -7.97 31.56 -10.15
N ILE A 223 -8.27 30.61 -11.04
CA ILE A 223 -7.35 30.18 -12.10
C ILE A 223 -7.04 31.30 -13.06
N HIS A 224 -8.02 32.11 -13.46
CA HIS A 224 -7.76 33.27 -14.32
C HIS A 224 -6.79 34.27 -13.67
N CYS A 225 -6.95 34.52 -12.37
CA CYS A 225 -6.05 35.39 -11.61
C CYS A 225 -4.65 34.76 -11.46
N LEU A 226 -4.58 33.50 -11.03
CA LEU A 226 -3.33 32.77 -10.83
C LEU A 226 -2.53 32.60 -12.12
N ASN A 227 -3.20 32.31 -13.23
CA ASN A 227 -2.56 32.15 -14.54
C ASN A 227 -1.91 33.45 -15.06
N ARG A 228 -2.43 34.62 -14.67
CA ARG A 228 -1.79 35.91 -14.98
C ARG A 228 -0.59 36.23 -14.10
N ASN A 229 -0.43 35.50 -12.99
CA ASN A 229 0.47 35.86 -11.89
C ASN A 229 1.46 34.75 -11.50
N ILE A 230 1.34 33.53 -12.03
CA ILE A 230 2.24 32.39 -11.78
C ILE A 230 3.09 32.13 -13.02
N ALA A 231 4.37 31.81 -12.84
CA ALA A 231 5.21 31.28 -13.91
C ALA A 231 4.98 29.76 -14.08
N PRO A 232 4.22 29.29 -15.08
CA PRO A 232 3.82 27.89 -15.21
C PRO A 232 5.00 26.92 -15.44
N SER A 233 6.14 27.43 -15.91
CA SER A 233 7.38 26.67 -16.07
C SER A 233 8.01 26.20 -14.75
N HIS A 234 7.65 26.77 -13.59
CA HIS A 234 8.22 26.39 -12.29
C HIS A 234 7.37 25.38 -11.52
N LEU A 235 6.14 25.14 -11.99
CA LEU A 235 5.18 24.25 -11.33
C LEU A 235 5.60 22.78 -11.50
N ARG A 236 5.78 22.08 -10.36
CA ARG A 236 6.13 20.65 -10.33
C ARG A 236 5.01 19.77 -9.78
N HIS A 237 4.21 20.31 -8.86
CA HIS A 237 3.10 19.61 -8.22
C HIS A 237 1.80 20.40 -8.40
N LEU A 238 0.74 19.74 -8.87
CA LEU A 238 -0.57 20.36 -9.08
C LEU A 238 -1.67 19.43 -8.55
N HIS A 239 -2.57 19.95 -7.72
CA HIS A 239 -3.72 19.23 -7.18
C HIS A 239 -5.00 20.04 -7.41
N LEU A 240 -6.02 19.45 -8.05
CA LEU A 240 -7.26 20.13 -8.45
C LEU A 240 -8.49 19.25 -8.19
N ALA A 241 -9.64 19.82 -7.82
CA ALA A 241 -10.93 19.11 -7.73
C ALA A 241 -11.92 19.62 -8.76
N LEU A 242 -12.24 18.84 -9.79
CA LEU A 242 -13.12 19.22 -10.91
C LEU A 242 -14.58 19.30 -10.43
N GLN A 243 -15.25 20.45 -10.66
CA GLN A 243 -16.69 20.67 -10.42
C GLN A 243 -17.35 21.31 -11.66
N ASP A 244 -18.41 20.67 -12.18
CA ASP A 244 -19.58 21.14 -12.97
C ASP A 244 -19.40 22.16 -14.14
N PRO A 245 -20.41 22.39 -15.02
CA PRO A 245 -20.26 22.37 -16.47
C PRO A 245 -19.97 23.78 -17.01
N PHE A 246 -18.75 24.27 -16.78
CA PHE A 246 -18.19 25.32 -17.62
C PHE A 246 -16.99 24.75 -18.36
N SER A 247 -17.06 24.87 -19.69
CA SER A 247 -16.30 24.11 -20.65
C SER A 247 -14.82 23.96 -20.27
N GLU A 248 -14.42 22.74 -19.91
CA GLU A 248 -13.05 22.28 -19.61
C GLU A 248 -12.00 22.81 -20.61
N SER A 249 -12.44 23.19 -21.81
CA SER A 249 -11.71 24.04 -22.77
C SER A 249 -10.99 25.27 -22.16
N ASP A 250 -11.59 26.09 -21.30
CA ASP A 250 -10.94 27.33 -20.80
C ASP A 250 -9.82 27.02 -19.77
N PHE A 251 -9.92 25.88 -19.10
CA PHE A 251 -8.90 25.34 -18.19
C PHE A 251 -7.70 24.77 -18.96
N GLN A 252 -7.98 23.99 -20.02
CA GLN A 252 -6.97 23.39 -20.89
C GLN A 252 -6.06 24.43 -21.53
N TYR A 253 -6.63 25.52 -22.06
CA TYR A 253 -5.88 26.43 -22.94
C TYR A 253 -4.66 27.10 -22.29
N ARG A 254 -4.47 27.05 -20.96
CA ARG A 254 -3.41 27.88 -20.34
C ARG A 254 -2.60 27.29 -19.19
N ILE A 255 -3.17 26.57 -18.20
CA ILE A 255 -2.32 26.05 -17.10
C ILE A 255 -1.58 24.78 -17.53
N LEU A 256 -2.27 23.77 -18.05
CA LEU A 256 -1.66 22.50 -18.43
C LEU A 256 -0.78 22.62 -19.68
N ASP A 257 -1.19 23.41 -20.68
CA ASP A 257 -0.40 23.70 -21.89
C ASP A 257 0.98 24.29 -21.60
N HIS A 258 1.12 25.03 -20.49
CA HIS A 258 2.35 25.73 -20.13
C HIS A 258 3.09 25.08 -18.95
N ALA A 259 2.56 24.01 -18.34
CA ALA A 259 3.14 23.29 -17.21
C ALA A 259 4.07 22.13 -17.65
N HIS A 260 4.99 22.41 -18.57
CA HIS A 260 5.91 21.41 -19.16
C HIS A 260 6.89 20.76 -18.16
N ASN A 261 7.04 21.34 -16.96
CA ASN A 261 7.88 20.81 -15.87
C ASN A 261 7.09 20.07 -14.77
N LEU A 262 5.79 19.84 -14.97
CA LEU A 262 4.97 19.13 -14.01
C LEU A 262 5.46 17.69 -13.84
N GLU A 263 5.77 17.31 -12.59
CA GLU A 263 6.23 15.96 -12.23
C GLU A 263 5.11 15.15 -11.57
N HIS A 264 4.18 15.83 -10.88
CA HIS A 264 3.08 15.23 -10.14
C HIS A 264 1.76 15.98 -10.39
N LEU A 265 0.74 15.24 -10.78
CA LEU A 265 -0.62 15.75 -11.01
C LEU A 265 -1.60 14.93 -10.16
N ARG A 266 -2.43 15.61 -9.37
CA ARG A 266 -3.53 15.02 -8.62
C ARG A 266 -4.85 15.65 -9.05
N LEU A 267 -5.82 14.84 -9.42
CA LEU A 267 -7.14 15.29 -9.87
C LEU A 267 -8.20 14.62 -8.99
N ARG A 268 -9.09 15.41 -8.38
CA ARG A 268 -10.25 14.95 -7.63
C ARG A 268 -11.51 15.15 -8.47
N LEU A 269 -12.35 14.14 -8.56
CA LEU A 269 -13.66 14.18 -9.20
C LEU A 269 -14.71 14.46 -8.12
N ASP A 270 -15.43 15.57 -8.24
CA ASP A 270 -16.27 16.12 -7.17
C ASP A 270 -17.76 16.26 -7.56
N THR A 271 -18.14 16.05 -8.84
CA THR A 271 -19.54 16.18 -9.33
C THR A 271 -19.90 15.19 -10.44
N ASP A 272 -21.22 14.96 -10.59
CA ASP A 272 -21.84 13.95 -11.46
C ASP A 272 -21.59 14.16 -12.97
N ASP A 273 -21.49 15.41 -13.46
CA ASP A 273 -21.47 15.72 -14.91
C ASP A 273 -20.06 15.80 -15.58
N SER A 274 -19.02 15.20 -15.00
CA SER A 274 -17.63 15.41 -15.48
C SER A 274 -17.18 14.36 -16.51
N HIS A 275 -16.86 14.77 -17.74
CA HIS A 275 -16.37 13.85 -18.79
C HIS A 275 -14.84 13.92 -18.95
N GLY A 276 -14.12 12.85 -18.59
CA GLY A 276 -12.65 12.85 -18.61
C GLY A 276 -12.00 13.01 -20.00
N ASP A 277 -12.76 12.86 -21.09
CA ASP A 277 -12.30 12.97 -22.49
C ASP A 277 -11.87 14.38 -22.91
N THR A 278 -12.23 15.39 -22.13
CA THR A 278 -11.89 16.79 -22.36
C THR A 278 -10.53 17.19 -21.78
N LEU A 279 -9.82 16.30 -21.07
CA LEU A 279 -8.54 16.62 -20.43
C LEU A 279 -7.32 16.26 -21.30
N GLU A 280 -6.88 17.16 -22.19
CA GLU A 280 -5.65 16.94 -22.98
C GLU A 280 -4.36 16.94 -22.13
N LEU A 281 -3.94 15.77 -21.67
CA LEU A 281 -2.66 15.57 -20.94
C LEU A 281 -1.44 15.42 -21.86
N GLY A 282 -1.64 15.54 -23.18
CA GLY A 282 -0.65 15.22 -24.20
C GLY A 282 0.65 16.06 -24.14
N GLY A 283 0.59 17.27 -23.59
CA GLY A 283 1.73 18.20 -23.47
C GLY A 283 2.65 17.97 -22.25
N LEU A 284 2.25 17.12 -21.30
CA LEU A 284 2.95 16.93 -20.02
C LEU A 284 4.11 15.92 -20.13
N SER A 285 5.18 16.32 -20.80
CA SER A 285 6.32 15.43 -21.10
C SER A 285 7.13 14.94 -19.88
N ARG A 286 7.06 15.65 -18.75
CA ARG A 286 7.81 15.36 -17.51
C ARG A 286 6.99 14.70 -16.40
N LEU A 287 5.70 14.45 -16.65
CA LEU A 287 4.79 13.86 -15.66
C LEU A 287 5.28 12.46 -15.27
N ARG A 288 5.51 12.24 -13.98
CA ARG A 288 5.97 10.95 -13.42
C ARG A 288 4.90 10.28 -12.59
N THR A 289 4.07 11.06 -11.89
CA THR A 289 3.04 10.55 -11.00
C THR A 289 1.70 11.21 -11.31
N LEU A 290 0.67 10.39 -11.50
CA LEU A 290 -0.72 10.80 -11.60
C LEU A 290 -1.48 10.21 -10.41
N GLU A 291 -2.18 11.06 -9.66
CA GLU A 291 -3.13 10.65 -8.62
C GLU A 291 -4.55 11.04 -9.07
N LEU A 292 -5.50 10.13 -8.99
CA LEU A 292 -6.91 10.36 -9.29
C LEU A 292 -7.72 10.04 -8.03
N ASP A 293 -8.40 11.04 -7.49
CA ASP A 293 -9.32 10.91 -6.36
C ASP A 293 -10.75 10.91 -6.90
N PHE A 294 -11.56 9.93 -6.53
CA PHE A 294 -12.98 9.92 -6.87
C PHE A 294 -13.75 9.12 -5.82
N GLY A 295 -15.02 9.48 -5.62
CA GLY A 295 -15.85 8.88 -4.59
C GLY A 295 -17.10 8.20 -5.15
N PHE A 296 -17.59 7.19 -4.45
CA PHE A 296 -18.90 6.58 -4.66
C PHE A 296 -19.86 7.16 -3.61
N TYR A 297 -20.71 8.10 -4.04
CA TYR A 297 -21.57 8.90 -3.16
C TYR A 297 -23.04 8.44 -3.20
N ILE A 298 -23.76 8.58 -2.07
CA ILE A 298 -25.18 8.20 -1.92
C ILE A 298 -26.07 8.89 -2.97
N GLY A 299 -26.88 8.11 -3.69
CA GLY A 299 -27.92 8.60 -4.59
C GLY A 299 -27.45 8.98 -6.00
N TRP A 300 -26.24 8.58 -6.39
CA TRP A 300 -25.70 8.81 -7.72
C TRP A 300 -26.42 7.96 -8.80
N ASP A 301 -26.65 8.50 -10.00
CA ASP A 301 -27.17 7.71 -11.12
C ASP A 301 -26.00 7.20 -11.97
N SER A 302 -25.89 5.87 -12.16
CA SER A 302 -24.81 5.28 -12.96
C SER A 302 -24.86 5.67 -14.45
N ASP A 303 -26.00 6.17 -14.94
CA ASP A 303 -26.13 6.70 -16.29
C ASP A 303 -25.58 8.14 -16.42
N GLU A 304 -25.51 8.89 -15.31
CA GLU A 304 -25.05 10.30 -15.29
C GLU A 304 -23.62 10.43 -14.73
N TYR A 305 -23.22 9.59 -13.77
CA TYR A 305 -21.90 9.62 -13.13
C TYR A 305 -21.12 8.31 -13.30
N ASP A 306 -20.03 8.40 -14.07
CA ASP A 306 -19.10 7.29 -14.32
C ASP A 306 -17.66 7.66 -13.91
N PRO A 307 -17.32 7.62 -12.61
CA PRO A 307 -15.98 7.94 -12.12
C PRO A 307 -14.90 6.99 -12.65
N VAL A 308 -15.24 5.73 -12.92
CA VAL A 308 -14.28 4.76 -13.47
C VAL A 308 -14.03 5.02 -14.95
N GLY A 309 -15.07 5.33 -15.72
CA GLY A 309 -14.96 5.78 -17.10
C GLY A 309 -14.18 7.09 -17.21
N TRP A 310 -14.42 8.04 -16.30
CA TRP A 310 -13.63 9.27 -16.17
C TRP A 310 -12.15 8.97 -15.94
N ALA A 311 -11.83 8.14 -14.94
CA ALA A 311 -10.45 7.73 -14.67
C ALA A 311 -9.83 7.02 -15.89
N GLY A 312 -10.63 6.20 -16.58
CA GLY A 312 -10.27 5.54 -17.83
C GLY A 312 -9.91 6.48 -18.96
N ALA A 313 -10.76 7.47 -19.20
CA ALA A 313 -10.56 8.52 -20.19
C ALA A 313 -9.26 9.30 -19.91
N VAL A 314 -9.05 9.73 -18.66
CA VAL A 314 -7.84 10.46 -18.25
C VAL A 314 -6.58 9.60 -18.45
N ILE A 315 -6.61 8.34 -18.03
CA ILE A 315 -5.47 7.41 -18.19
C ILE A 315 -5.20 7.11 -19.67
N SER A 316 -6.23 7.03 -20.51
CA SER A 316 -6.09 6.75 -21.95
C SER A 316 -5.38 7.87 -22.71
N GLN A 317 -5.50 9.11 -22.25
CA GLN A 317 -4.88 10.29 -22.84
C GLN A 317 -3.41 10.48 -22.46
N LEU A 318 -2.86 9.62 -21.58
CA LEU A 318 -1.46 9.69 -21.19
C LEU A 318 -0.54 9.33 -22.37
N THR A 319 -0.07 10.37 -23.06
CA THR A 319 0.85 10.20 -24.21
C THR A 319 2.28 9.92 -23.75
N SER A 320 2.67 10.31 -22.53
CA SER A 320 4.04 10.25 -21.99
C SER A 320 4.19 9.26 -20.82
N ALA A 321 5.43 8.98 -20.44
CA ALA A 321 5.83 7.89 -19.53
C ALA A 321 5.58 8.20 -18.04
N VAL A 322 4.30 8.23 -17.65
CA VAL A 322 3.89 8.21 -16.24
C VAL A 322 4.37 6.89 -15.62
N ARG A 323 5.18 6.99 -14.56
CA ARG A 323 5.74 5.83 -13.85
C ARG A 323 4.79 5.34 -12.78
N ARG A 324 4.03 6.24 -12.15
CA ARG A 324 3.17 5.90 -11.02
C ARG A 324 1.77 6.45 -11.26
N VAL A 325 0.78 5.57 -11.21
CA VAL A 325 -0.63 5.96 -11.19
C VAL A 325 -1.23 5.52 -9.86
N ILE A 326 -1.87 6.44 -9.15
CA ILE A 326 -2.53 6.18 -7.87
C ILE A 326 -4.01 6.49 -8.04
N LEU A 327 -4.87 5.53 -7.73
CA LEU A 327 -6.31 5.76 -7.61
C LEU A 327 -6.68 5.82 -6.14
N ASN A 328 -7.25 6.92 -5.69
CA ASN A 328 -7.79 7.10 -4.35
C ASN A 328 -9.32 7.05 -4.47
N ILE A 329 -9.93 5.98 -3.97
CA ILE A 329 -11.35 5.70 -4.07
C ILE A 329 -11.98 5.96 -2.70
N GLU A 330 -12.85 6.96 -2.60
CA GLU A 330 -13.66 7.23 -1.41
C GLU A 330 -15.00 6.47 -1.53
N LEU A 331 -15.45 5.79 -0.47
CA LEU A 331 -16.73 5.07 -0.44
C LEU A 331 -17.62 5.64 0.67
N SER A 332 -18.83 6.07 0.32
CA SER A 332 -19.86 6.53 1.26
C SER A 332 -20.99 5.51 1.47
N ASP A 333 -21.76 5.69 2.53
CA ASP A 333 -22.37 4.64 3.35
C ASP A 333 -23.56 3.86 2.79
N ASP A 334 -24.45 4.47 2.02
CA ASP A 334 -25.76 3.86 1.78
C ASP A 334 -25.92 3.45 0.30
N ASP A 335 -26.00 2.13 0.10
CA ASP A 335 -26.24 1.42 -1.16
C ASP A 335 -25.16 1.58 -2.25
N LEU A 336 -24.03 0.89 -2.07
CA LEU A 336 -23.24 0.40 -3.21
C LEU A 336 -24.10 -0.61 -4.00
N GLU A 337 -24.96 -0.10 -4.88
CA GLU A 337 -25.74 -0.90 -5.82
C GLU A 337 -24.82 -1.70 -6.76
N ASP A 338 -25.37 -2.73 -7.42
CA ASP A 338 -24.68 -3.53 -8.47
C ASP A 338 -23.97 -2.65 -9.53
N SER A 339 -24.39 -1.39 -9.69
CA SER A 339 -23.82 -0.39 -10.58
C SER A 339 -22.39 0.01 -10.20
N ALA A 340 -22.07 0.20 -8.92
CA ALA A 340 -20.73 0.57 -8.47
C ALA A 340 -19.73 -0.57 -8.64
N LEU A 341 -20.13 -1.80 -8.28
CA LEU A 341 -19.38 -3.03 -8.60
C LEU A 341 -19.24 -3.22 -10.12
N GLY A 342 -20.30 -2.92 -10.88
CA GLY A 342 -20.34 -2.87 -12.34
C GLY A 342 -19.27 -1.96 -12.94
N GLN A 343 -19.15 -0.73 -12.45
CA GLN A 343 -18.14 0.23 -12.88
C GLN A 343 -16.74 -0.19 -12.41
N LEU A 344 -16.58 -0.71 -11.20
CA LEU A 344 -15.29 -1.25 -10.74
C LEU A 344 -14.80 -2.41 -11.63
N HIS A 345 -15.68 -3.19 -12.24
CA HIS A 345 -15.29 -4.18 -13.25
C HIS A 345 -14.69 -3.55 -14.53
N ALA A 346 -15.01 -2.28 -14.83
CA ALA A 346 -14.47 -1.55 -15.96
C ALA A 346 -13.04 -1.00 -15.71
N LEU A 347 -12.53 -1.06 -14.48
CA LEU A 347 -11.14 -0.72 -14.16
C LEU A 347 -10.13 -1.65 -14.86
N GLY A 348 -10.45 -2.95 -15.00
CA GLY A 348 -9.57 -3.93 -15.65
C GLY A 348 -9.18 -3.58 -17.10
N PRO A 349 -10.13 -3.28 -17.99
CA PRO A 349 -9.86 -2.78 -19.34
C PRO A 349 -9.02 -1.50 -19.41
N VAL A 350 -9.27 -0.55 -18.52
CA VAL A 350 -8.51 0.72 -18.40
C VAL A 350 -7.05 0.43 -18.05
N LEU A 351 -6.84 -0.40 -17.03
CA LEU A 351 -5.54 -0.88 -16.57
C LEU A 351 -4.73 -1.54 -17.69
N LYS A 352 -5.39 -2.43 -18.45
CA LYS A 352 -4.79 -3.15 -19.58
C LYS A 352 -4.26 -2.22 -20.66
N THR A 353 -4.94 -1.11 -20.92
CA THR A 353 -4.53 -0.13 -21.94
C THR A 353 -3.28 0.62 -21.51
N HIS A 354 -3.23 1.05 -20.24
CA HIS A 354 -2.06 1.74 -19.69
C HIS A 354 -0.83 0.82 -19.59
N LEU A 355 -1.00 -0.40 -19.09
CA LEU A 355 0.10 -1.36 -18.93
C LEU A 355 0.70 -1.76 -20.29
N LYS A 356 -0.13 -2.05 -21.30
CA LYS A 356 0.34 -2.34 -22.67
C LYS A 356 1.09 -1.15 -23.30
N ALA A 357 0.65 0.08 -23.05
CA ALA A 357 1.34 1.28 -23.50
C ALA A 357 2.74 1.39 -22.86
N ASN A 358 2.92 0.97 -21.60
CA ASN A 358 4.22 0.95 -20.93
C ASN A 358 5.11 -0.24 -21.35
N GLU A 359 4.52 -1.41 -21.63
CA GLU A 359 5.22 -2.59 -22.16
C GLU A 359 5.85 -2.33 -23.53
N THR A 360 5.08 -1.78 -24.47
CA THR A 360 5.56 -1.43 -25.82
C THR A 360 6.70 -0.42 -25.82
N ARG A 361 6.90 0.31 -24.70
CA ARG A 361 7.93 1.32 -24.50
C ARG A 361 9.14 0.82 -23.69
N GLY A 362 9.17 -0.45 -23.28
CA GLY A 362 10.31 -1.10 -22.62
C GLY A 362 10.57 -0.67 -21.18
N ARG A 363 9.54 -0.25 -20.42
CA ARG A 363 9.66 0.27 -19.03
C ARG A 363 8.81 -0.49 -18.02
N THR A 364 8.71 -1.81 -18.16
CA THR A 364 7.84 -2.68 -17.34
C THR A 364 8.25 -2.82 -15.88
N GLN A 365 9.50 -2.52 -15.52
CA GLN A 365 10.02 -2.73 -14.16
C GLN A 365 9.82 -1.55 -13.19
N ASP A 366 9.49 -0.35 -13.70
CA ASP A 366 9.36 0.89 -12.89
C ASP A 366 7.92 1.42 -12.83
N ALA A 367 6.97 0.73 -13.49
CA ALA A 367 5.58 1.17 -13.57
C ALA A 367 4.80 0.66 -12.34
N GLU A 368 4.43 1.58 -11.46
CA GLU A 368 3.64 1.29 -10.26
C GLU A 368 2.19 1.74 -10.46
N PHE A 369 1.27 0.82 -10.20
CA PHE A 369 -0.16 1.14 -10.13
C PHE A 369 -0.64 0.85 -8.70
N ILE A 370 -1.14 1.88 -8.03
CA ILE A 370 -1.55 1.81 -6.63
C ILE A 370 -3.03 2.15 -6.55
N VAL A 371 -3.83 1.28 -5.93
CA VAL A 371 -5.22 1.58 -5.60
C VAL A 371 -5.32 1.71 -4.10
N LYS A 372 -5.80 2.86 -3.62
CA LYS A 372 -6.11 3.15 -2.23
C LYS A 372 -7.62 3.31 -2.14
N VAL A 373 -8.24 2.50 -1.28
CA VAL A 373 -9.67 2.61 -1.00
C VAL A 373 -9.82 3.11 0.42
N GLN A 374 -10.57 4.17 0.61
CA GLN A 374 -10.82 4.82 1.91
C GLN A 374 -12.33 4.95 2.13
N SER A 375 -12.77 4.74 3.36
CA SER A 375 -14.15 4.96 3.79
C SER A 375 -14.20 6.19 4.68
N THR A 376 -15.24 7.01 4.54
CA THR A 376 -15.37 8.33 5.19
C THR A 376 -16.25 8.35 6.44
N ALA A 377 -16.69 7.20 6.97
CA ALA A 377 -17.61 7.17 8.10
C ALA A 377 -16.91 7.07 9.47
N ASP A 378 -17.16 8.08 10.31
CA ASP A 378 -16.98 8.02 11.76
C ASP A 378 -18.29 7.48 12.40
N ASP A 379 -18.19 6.32 13.05
CA ASP A 379 -19.10 5.78 14.07
C ASP A 379 -20.32 4.90 13.68
N SER A 380 -20.38 3.76 14.40
CA SER A 380 -21.44 2.81 14.74
C SER A 380 -22.62 2.50 13.78
N ASP A 381 -22.61 1.25 13.26
CA ASP A 381 -23.74 0.29 13.08
C ASP A 381 -23.80 -0.44 11.72
N ILE A 382 -22.83 -0.26 10.83
CA ILE A 382 -22.73 -0.98 9.54
C ILE A 382 -21.34 -1.62 9.39
N ASP A 383 -21.27 -2.86 8.90
CA ASP A 383 -20.05 -3.68 8.80
C ASP A 383 -19.22 -3.28 7.55
N PHE A 384 -18.66 -2.07 7.55
CA PHE A 384 -17.80 -1.53 6.46
C PHE A 384 -16.63 -2.44 6.12
N SER A 385 -16.14 -3.19 7.11
CA SER A 385 -15.12 -4.24 6.94
C SER A 385 -15.52 -5.20 5.84
N ARG A 386 -16.79 -5.60 5.76
CA ARG A 386 -17.23 -6.56 4.74
C ARG A 386 -17.25 -5.96 3.35
N MET A 387 -17.68 -4.71 3.23
CA MET A 387 -17.89 -4.03 1.94
C MET A 387 -16.58 -3.54 1.31
N GLY A 388 -15.69 -2.96 2.13
CA GLY A 388 -14.32 -2.66 1.72
C GLY A 388 -13.56 -3.91 1.31
N GLU A 389 -13.80 -5.05 1.97
CA GLU A 389 -13.25 -6.35 1.60
C GLU A 389 -13.86 -6.91 0.30
N GLU A 390 -15.17 -6.77 0.04
CA GLU A 390 -15.80 -7.22 -1.22
C GLU A 390 -15.23 -6.46 -2.44
N ILE A 391 -15.09 -5.14 -2.35
CA ILE A 391 -14.47 -4.29 -3.39
C ILE A 391 -12.98 -4.62 -3.53
N ARG A 392 -12.28 -4.80 -2.41
CA ARG A 392 -10.87 -5.20 -2.40
C ARG A 392 -10.68 -6.58 -3.03
N GLU A 393 -11.53 -7.55 -2.72
CA GLU A 393 -11.51 -8.89 -3.31
C GLU A 393 -11.78 -8.83 -4.81
N GLU A 394 -12.71 -8.00 -5.26
CA GLU A 394 -12.98 -7.80 -6.69
C GLU A 394 -11.80 -7.16 -7.41
N ILE A 395 -11.21 -6.09 -6.86
CA ILE A 395 -10.01 -5.45 -7.40
C ILE A 395 -8.84 -6.45 -7.42
N LEU A 396 -8.65 -7.22 -6.35
CA LEU A 396 -7.62 -8.26 -6.30
C LEU A 396 -7.91 -9.39 -7.29
N ARG A 397 -9.16 -9.79 -7.50
CA ARG A 397 -9.57 -10.80 -8.49
C ARG A 397 -9.29 -10.32 -9.91
N GLN A 398 -9.62 -9.07 -10.22
CA GLN A 398 -9.25 -8.42 -11.49
C GLN A 398 -7.74 -8.43 -11.66
N LEU A 399 -6.98 -7.95 -10.68
CA LEU A 399 -5.51 -7.92 -10.72
C LEU A 399 -4.87 -9.33 -10.82
N GLN A 400 -5.51 -10.36 -10.23
CA GLN A 400 -5.11 -11.76 -10.34
C GLN A 400 -5.26 -12.33 -11.76
N GLU A 401 -6.29 -11.95 -12.52
CA GLU A 401 -6.47 -12.37 -13.93
C GLU A 401 -5.36 -11.84 -14.85
N PHE A 402 -4.67 -10.76 -14.45
CA PHE A 402 -3.70 -10.06 -15.29
C PHE A 402 -2.23 -10.35 -14.95
N GLY A 403 -1.93 -11.26 -14.01
CA GLY A 403 -0.55 -11.69 -13.70
C GLY A 403 0.36 -10.56 -13.21
N VAL A 404 -0.21 -9.48 -12.67
CA VAL A 404 0.52 -8.31 -12.19
C VAL A 404 1.16 -8.63 -10.84
N ALA A 405 2.47 -8.43 -10.71
CA ALA A 405 3.16 -8.49 -9.44
C ALA A 405 2.67 -7.33 -8.56
N VAL A 406 1.74 -7.60 -7.65
CA VAL A 406 1.35 -6.66 -6.59
C VAL A 406 2.49 -6.63 -5.58
N GLN A 407 3.47 -5.75 -5.81
CA GLN A 407 4.45 -5.40 -4.80
C GLN A 407 3.85 -4.34 -3.89
N SER A 408 3.29 -4.75 -2.76
CA SER A 408 3.01 -3.82 -1.67
C SER A 408 3.91 -4.15 -0.49
N ILE A 409 4.80 -3.20 -0.21
CA ILE A 409 5.65 -3.09 0.97
C ILE A 409 4.79 -2.47 2.09
N CYS A 410 4.85 -3.05 3.29
CA CYS A 410 4.23 -2.61 4.57
C CYS A 410 2.75 -2.96 4.84
N LEU A 411 2.33 -4.24 4.79
CA LEU A 411 0.97 -4.64 5.23
C LEU A 411 0.91 -5.83 6.21
N ALA A 412 2.03 -6.50 6.52
CA ALA A 412 1.98 -7.72 7.34
C ALA A 412 1.64 -7.44 8.83
N GLU A 413 2.17 -6.36 9.39
CA GLU A 413 1.91 -5.95 10.78
C GLU A 413 0.45 -5.50 10.97
N ASP A 414 -0.13 -4.83 9.97
CA ASP A 414 -1.52 -4.33 10.03
C ASP A 414 -2.56 -5.44 9.81
N VAL A 415 -2.22 -6.47 9.03
CA VAL A 415 -3.12 -7.59 8.72
C VAL A 415 -3.12 -8.65 9.84
N LEU A 416 -2.03 -8.78 10.60
CA LEU A 416 -1.91 -9.84 11.61
C LEU A 416 -2.96 -9.75 12.75
N PRO A 417 -3.32 -8.57 13.29
CA PRO A 417 -4.39 -8.45 14.29
C PRO A 417 -5.74 -9.02 13.80
N LEU A 418 -6.04 -8.87 12.50
CA LEU A 418 -7.29 -9.32 11.88
C LEU A 418 -7.43 -10.85 11.83
N VAL A 419 -6.33 -11.58 12.00
CA VAL A 419 -6.36 -13.05 12.10
C VAL A 419 -7.04 -13.50 13.41
N SER A 420 -7.06 -12.66 14.44
CA SER A 420 -7.72 -12.95 15.72
C SER A 420 -9.20 -12.59 15.72
N ASP A 421 -9.73 -12.09 14.60
CA ASP A 421 -11.13 -11.70 14.47
C ASP A 421 -12.08 -12.91 14.61
N PRO A 422 -13.21 -12.79 15.34
CA PRO A 422 -14.14 -13.90 15.50
C PRO A 422 -14.88 -14.26 14.21
N SER A 423 -14.92 -13.37 13.21
CA SER A 423 -15.58 -13.60 11.93
C SER A 423 -14.76 -14.53 11.03
N PRO A 424 -15.33 -15.66 10.57
CA PRO A 424 -14.71 -16.52 9.59
C PRO A 424 -14.32 -15.83 8.30
N ILE A 425 -15.04 -14.80 7.90
CA ILE A 425 -14.75 -14.06 6.68
C ILE A 425 -13.45 -13.27 6.86
N VAL A 426 -13.35 -12.50 7.96
CA VAL A 426 -12.23 -11.61 8.25
C VAL A 426 -10.93 -12.39 8.48
N TYR A 427 -10.93 -13.41 9.34
CA TYR A 427 -9.68 -14.14 9.59
C TYR A 427 -9.24 -14.96 8.36
N LYS A 428 -10.16 -15.44 7.50
CA LYS A 428 -9.80 -16.15 6.26
C LYS A 428 -9.18 -15.21 5.24
N ALA A 429 -9.71 -14.00 5.08
CA ALA A 429 -9.14 -12.98 4.20
C ALA A 429 -7.75 -12.54 4.69
N ALA A 430 -7.59 -12.32 5.99
CA ALA A 430 -6.30 -11.99 6.60
C ALA A 430 -5.24 -13.09 6.34
N LEU A 431 -5.59 -14.37 6.54
CA LEU A 431 -4.69 -15.49 6.23
C LEU A 431 -4.35 -15.58 4.74
N PHE A 432 -5.31 -15.30 3.86
CA PHE A 432 -5.06 -15.28 2.42
C PHE A 432 -4.07 -14.20 2.03
N ALA A 433 -4.24 -12.98 2.54
CA ALA A 433 -3.35 -11.85 2.29
C ALA A 433 -1.91 -12.15 2.74
N LEU A 434 -1.73 -12.67 3.96
CA LEU A 434 -0.41 -13.07 4.47
C LEU A 434 0.22 -14.20 3.62
N ALA A 435 -0.58 -15.16 3.14
CA ALA A 435 -0.12 -16.19 2.22
C ALA A 435 0.31 -15.60 0.85
N GLN A 436 -0.31 -14.51 0.41
CA GLN A 436 0.05 -13.85 -0.83
C GLN A 436 1.33 -13.01 -0.67
N PHE A 437 1.46 -12.26 0.42
CA PHE A 437 2.67 -11.50 0.72
C PHE A 437 3.90 -12.40 0.77
N SER A 438 3.78 -13.57 1.40
CA SER A 438 4.88 -14.54 1.50
C SER A 438 5.30 -15.19 0.17
N SER A 439 4.56 -15.00 -0.94
CA SER A 439 4.90 -15.62 -2.23
C SER A 439 6.23 -15.16 -2.85
N HIS A 440 6.78 -14.04 -2.37
CA HIS A 440 8.06 -13.49 -2.79
C HIS A 440 8.99 -13.29 -1.59
N SER A 441 10.30 -13.30 -1.81
CA SER A 441 11.31 -13.30 -0.73
C SER A 441 11.22 -12.09 0.22
N SER A 442 10.97 -10.88 -0.28
CA SER A 442 10.82 -9.68 0.55
C SER A 442 9.54 -9.71 1.40
N GLY A 443 8.43 -10.21 0.85
CA GLY A 443 7.18 -10.32 1.60
C GLY A 443 7.19 -11.50 2.59
N ALA A 444 7.90 -12.59 2.28
CA ALA A 444 8.15 -13.66 3.24
C ALA A 444 8.92 -13.15 4.46
N LEU A 445 9.96 -12.34 4.25
CA LEU A 445 10.70 -11.69 5.33
C LEU A 445 9.80 -10.78 6.18
N ALA A 446 8.99 -9.92 5.55
CA ALA A 446 8.08 -9.02 6.25
C ALA A 446 7.02 -9.78 7.10
N VAL A 447 6.49 -10.89 6.58
CA VAL A 447 5.54 -11.74 7.33
C VAL A 447 6.24 -12.43 8.52
N CYS A 448 7.51 -12.81 8.38
CA CYS A 448 8.32 -13.32 9.50
C CYS A 448 8.60 -12.25 10.56
N GLU A 449 8.99 -11.04 10.16
CA GLU A 449 9.27 -9.90 11.05
C GLU A 449 8.03 -9.46 11.81
N ALA A 450 6.85 -9.54 11.19
CA ALA A 450 5.56 -9.35 11.84
C ALA A 450 5.21 -10.47 12.84
N HIS A 451 6.06 -11.49 13.03
CA HIS A 451 5.86 -12.64 13.90
C HIS A 451 4.71 -13.57 13.48
N ALA A 452 4.18 -13.50 12.26
CA ALA A 452 2.99 -14.25 11.84
C ALA A 452 3.13 -15.80 11.85
N LEU A 453 4.32 -16.36 12.10
CA LEU A 453 4.50 -17.81 12.24
C LEU A 453 3.79 -18.38 13.48
N HIS A 454 3.56 -17.59 14.53
CA HIS A 454 2.97 -18.07 15.78
C HIS A 454 1.49 -18.47 15.67
N ILE A 455 0.75 -17.90 14.71
CA ILE A 455 -0.67 -18.20 14.48
C ILE A 455 -0.90 -19.48 13.68
N VAL A 456 0.08 -19.92 12.88
CA VAL A 456 -0.03 -21.04 11.94
C VAL A 456 -0.54 -22.33 12.60
N PRO A 457 -0.01 -22.77 13.78
CA PRO A 457 -0.49 -23.97 14.46
C PRO A 457 -2.00 -24.02 14.75
N ALA A 458 -2.62 -22.88 15.00
CA ALA A 458 -4.06 -22.80 15.27
C ALA A 458 -4.87 -23.03 13.98
N PHE A 459 -4.48 -22.37 12.89
CA PHE A 459 -5.23 -22.41 11.63
C PHE A 459 -5.01 -23.67 10.80
N LEU A 460 -3.89 -24.37 10.96
CA LEU A 460 -3.72 -25.72 10.38
C LEU A 460 -4.75 -26.72 10.95
N ARG A 461 -5.28 -26.48 12.15
CA ARG A 461 -6.33 -27.30 12.79
C ARG A 461 -7.72 -26.67 12.68
N SER A 462 -7.89 -25.60 11.91
CA SER A 462 -9.18 -24.95 11.74
C SER A 462 -10.19 -25.94 11.16
N PRO A 463 -11.48 -25.91 11.56
CA PRO A 463 -12.52 -26.69 10.89
C PRO A 463 -12.74 -26.24 9.43
N GLU A 464 -12.37 -25.00 9.09
CA GLU A 464 -12.54 -24.42 7.76
C GLU A 464 -11.41 -24.82 6.79
N SER A 465 -11.76 -25.45 5.64
CA SER A 465 -10.76 -25.90 4.66
C SER A 465 -9.97 -24.75 4.02
N LYS A 466 -10.61 -23.60 3.77
CA LYS A 466 -9.95 -22.39 3.27
C LYS A 466 -8.88 -21.87 4.24
N ALA A 467 -9.19 -21.84 5.54
CA ALA A 467 -8.25 -21.40 6.56
C ALA A 467 -7.03 -22.33 6.64
N ARG A 468 -7.27 -23.65 6.62
CA ARG A 468 -6.19 -24.66 6.54
C ARG A 468 -5.33 -24.46 5.28
N THR A 469 -5.95 -24.22 4.13
CA THR A 469 -5.28 -24.01 2.85
C THR A 469 -4.37 -22.78 2.89
N HIS A 470 -4.88 -21.63 3.35
CA HIS A 470 -4.11 -20.39 3.39
C HIS A 470 -2.98 -20.45 4.42
N ALA A 471 -3.22 -21.03 5.60
CA ALA A 471 -2.19 -21.22 6.61
C ALA A 471 -1.04 -22.12 6.11
N ALA A 472 -1.36 -23.23 5.45
CA ALA A 472 -0.34 -24.10 4.85
C ALA A 472 0.41 -23.40 3.70
N ARG A 473 -0.30 -22.65 2.85
CA ARG A 473 0.32 -21.91 1.74
C ARG A 473 1.27 -20.83 2.23
N MET A 474 0.87 -20.06 3.25
CA MET A 474 1.75 -19.08 3.89
C MET A 474 3.02 -19.73 4.43
N LEU A 475 2.87 -20.82 5.20
CA LEU A 475 4.00 -21.53 5.78
C LEU A 475 4.95 -22.06 4.69
N GLY A 476 4.41 -22.68 3.64
CA GLY A 476 5.19 -23.21 2.53
C GLY A 476 5.90 -22.14 1.71
N ASN A 477 5.26 -20.99 1.52
CA ASN A 477 5.85 -19.86 0.81
C ASN A 477 7.02 -19.26 1.60
N ILE A 478 6.89 -19.10 2.92
CA ILE A 478 7.99 -18.63 3.78
C ILE A 478 9.14 -19.65 3.77
N ALA A 479 8.85 -20.95 3.93
CA ALA A 479 9.86 -21.99 3.90
C ALA A 479 10.64 -22.06 2.57
N ALA A 480 10.02 -21.66 1.45
CA ALA A 480 10.70 -21.60 0.16
C ALA A 480 11.79 -20.52 0.08
N HIS A 481 11.67 -19.46 0.90
CA HIS A 481 12.55 -18.29 0.87
C HIS A 481 13.42 -18.14 2.11
N ASP A 482 13.11 -18.84 3.20
CA ASP A 482 13.84 -18.80 4.47
C ASP A 482 14.18 -20.22 4.96
N GLU A 483 15.47 -20.56 4.89
CA GLU A 483 16.00 -21.86 5.32
C GLU A 483 15.81 -22.12 6.83
N THR A 484 15.79 -21.07 7.65
CA THR A 484 15.53 -21.19 9.10
C THR A 484 14.10 -21.65 9.31
N VAL A 485 13.15 -21.06 8.58
CA VAL A 485 11.73 -21.45 8.67
C VAL A 485 11.51 -22.85 8.10
N ALA A 486 12.14 -23.21 6.97
CA ALA A 486 12.09 -24.57 6.46
C ALA A 486 12.54 -25.60 7.52
N ARG A 487 13.66 -25.32 8.20
CA ARG A 487 14.14 -26.14 9.33
C ARG A 487 13.17 -26.17 10.50
N ILE A 488 12.53 -25.04 10.85
CA ILE A 488 11.52 -24.99 11.92
C ILE A 488 10.34 -25.90 11.57
N VAL A 489 9.83 -25.85 10.34
CA VAL A 489 8.70 -26.70 9.92
C VAL A 489 9.08 -28.17 9.96
N ALA A 490 10.27 -28.52 9.48
CA ALA A 490 10.73 -29.89 9.45
C ALA A 490 10.98 -30.49 10.85
N LEU A 491 11.66 -29.74 11.72
CA LEU A 491 12.06 -30.19 13.06
C LEU A 491 10.96 -30.06 14.10
N ASN A 492 9.90 -29.29 13.85
CA ASN A 492 8.78 -29.15 14.78
C ASN A 492 7.78 -30.30 14.55
N PRO A 493 7.71 -31.30 15.46
CA PRO A 493 6.88 -32.48 15.25
C PRO A 493 5.39 -32.12 15.16
N PHE A 494 4.97 -31.02 15.80
CA PHE A 494 3.59 -30.58 15.69
C PHE A 494 3.27 -30.11 14.28
N LEU A 495 4.08 -29.22 13.70
CA LEU A 495 3.83 -28.69 12.36
C LEU A 495 3.90 -29.78 11.29
N SER A 496 4.93 -30.64 11.35
CA SER A 496 5.11 -31.72 10.39
C SER A 496 3.98 -32.75 10.47
N ILE A 497 3.59 -33.21 11.66
CA ILE A 497 2.47 -34.15 11.82
C ILE A 497 1.14 -33.53 11.36
N GLN A 498 0.89 -32.24 11.64
CA GLN A 498 -0.33 -31.59 11.17
C GLN A 498 -0.38 -31.52 9.64
N LEU A 499 0.71 -31.10 8.98
CA LEU A 499 0.79 -31.08 7.52
C LEU A 499 0.63 -32.48 6.92
N VAL A 500 1.23 -33.52 7.53
CA VAL A 500 1.06 -34.92 7.11
C VAL A 500 -0.39 -35.37 7.28
N THR A 501 -1.06 -34.98 8.36
CA THR A 501 -2.48 -35.30 8.59
C THR A 501 -3.37 -34.68 7.51
N MET A 502 -3.07 -33.44 7.11
CA MET A 502 -3.78 -32.71 6.05
C MET A 502 -3.63 -33.36 4.66
N LEU A 503 -2.66 -34.26 4.45
CA LEU A 503 -2.57 -35.04 3.20
C LEU A 503 -3.76 -35.98 3.00
N SER A 504 -4.47 -36.33 4.07
CA SER A 504 -5.67 -37.17 4.02
C SER A 504 -6.97 -36.34 4.03
N ASP A 505 -6.90 -35.01 3.90
CA ASP A 505 -8.08 -34.14 3.87
C ASP A 505 -8.97 -34.46 2.66
N SER A 506 -10.29 -34.28 2.80
CA SER A 506 -11.24 -34.43 1.70
C SER A 506 -11.04 -33.40 0.59
N ASP A 507 -10.58 -32.19 0.93
CA ASP A 507 -10.39 -31.07 -0.01
C ASP A 507 -9.03 -31.17 -0.72
N ALA A 508 -9.06 -31.19 -2.06
CA ALA A 508 -7.85 -31.24 -2.87
C ALA A 508 -6.96 -29.99 -2.69
N ALA A 509 -7.54 -28.82 -2.47
CA ALA A 509 -6.78 -27.59 -2.24
C ALA A 509 -5.94 -27.67 -0.95
N VAL A 510 -6.52 -28.23 0.11
CA VAL A 510 -5.82 -28.47 1.38
C VAL A 510 -4.66 -29.45 1.18
N ARG A 511 -4.90 -30.57 0.48
CA ARG A 511 -3.85 -31.56 0.18
C ARG A 511 -2.69 -30.96 -0.61
N ARG A 512 -2.98 -30.13 -1.63
CA ARG A 512 -1.94 -29.45 -2.42
C ARG A 512 -1.11 -28.51 -1.56
N ALA A 513 -1.76 -27.62 -0.81
CA ALA A 513 -1.07 -26.66 0.04
C ALA A 513 -0.20 -27.34 1.10
N ALA A 514 -0.66 -28.45 1.68
CA ALA A 514 0.12 -29.25 2.61
C ALA A 514 1.33 -29.92 1.94
N LEU A 515 1.17 -30.50 0.74
CA LEU A 515 2.28 -31.09 -0.01
C LEU A 515 3.35 -30.05 -0.39
N ASP A 516 2.93 -28.88 -0.87
CA ASP A 516 3.85 -27.79 -1.23
C ASP A 516 4.62 -27.31 0.00
N ALA A 517 3.94 -27.14 1.14
CA ALA A 517 4.59 -26.75 2.39
C ALA A 517 5.63 -27.79 2.85
N LEU A 518 5.29 -29.07 2.79
CA LEU A 518 6.21 -30.16 3.13
C LEU A 518 7.41 -30.20 2.17
N LEU A 519 7.19 -30.04 0.87
CA LEU A 519 8.25 -30.00 -0.13
C LEU A 519 9.23 -28.85 0.11
N ASN A 520 8.71 -27.65 0.41
CA ASN A 520 9.54 -26.47 0.67
C ASN A 520 10.25 -26.55 2.03
N SER A 521 9.82 -27.43 2.93
CA SER A 521 10.45 -27.65 4.23
C SER A 521 11.62 -28.62 4.19
N VAL A 522 11.79 -29.37 3.08
CA VAL A 522 12.88 -30.35 2.92
C VAL A 522 13.98 -29.76 2.02
N THR A 523 14.97 -29.14 2.65
CA THR A 523 16.19 -28.59 2.06
C THR A 523 17.39 -29.55 2.17
N ASP A 524 17.40 -30.46 3.15
CA ASP A 524 18.51 -31.40 3.37
C ASP A 524 18.09 -32.83 3.76
N ASN A 525 19.08 -33.73 3.86
CA ASN A 525 18.86 -35.15 4.18
C ASN A 525 18.45 -35.42 5.64
N SER A 526 18.73 -34.51 6.58
CA SER A 526 18.36 -34.68 7.98
C SER A 526 16.85 -34.55 8.16
N GLN A 527 16.26 -33.57 7.49
CA GLN A 527 14.81 -33.31 7.50
C GLN A 527 14.01 -34.44 6.84
N VAL A 528 14.61 -35.19 5.90
CA VAL A 528 13.98 -36.39 5.32
C VAL A 528 13.68 -37.44 6.39
N ALA A 529 14.56 -37.64 7.38
CA ALA A 529 14.26 -38.55 8.50
C ALA A 529 13.04 -38.07 9.26
N ASP A 530 13.03 -36.79 9.63
CA ASP A 530 11.97 -36.21 10.45
C ASP A 530 10.61 -36.32 9.75
N MET A 531 10.57 -36.14 8.43
CA MET A 531 9.35 -36.34 7.63
C MET A 531 8.89 -37.80 7.60
N ILE A 532 9.82 -38.75 7.52
CA ILE A 532 9.51 -40.18 7.56
C ILE A 532 9.01 -40.58 8.96
N GLU A 533 9.64 -40.09 10.01
CA GLU A 533 9.21 -40.30 11.41
C GLU A 533 7.84 -39.67 11.67
N ALA A 534 7.52 -38.54 11.03
CA ALA A 534 6.19 -37.93 11.04
C ALA A 534 5.12 -38.76 10.28
N GLY A 535 5.50 -39.86 9.61
CA GLY A 535 4.58 -40.81 9.00
C GLY A 535 4.11 -40.44 7.59
N VAL A 536 4.86 -39.61 6.85
CA VAL A 536 4.46 -39.07 5.54
C VAL A 536 4.27 -40.14 4.45
N ILE A 537 4.92 -41.31 4.57
CA ILE A 537 4.98 -42.33 3.51
C ILE A 537 3.62 -42.91 3.16
N ALA A 538 2.82 -43.32 4.15
CA ALA A 538 1.53 -43.96 3.90
C ALA A 538 0.51 -43.01 3.24
N PRO A 539 0.31 -41.76 3.71
CA PRO A 539 -0.52 -40.78 3.02
C PRO A 539 -0.04 -40.51 1.58
N LEU A 540 1.27 -40.37 1.36
CA LEU A 540 1.82 -40.16 0.01
C LEU A 540 1.48 -41.30 -0.93
N PHE A 541 1.61 -42.56 -0.47
CA PHE A 541 1.26 -43.72 -1.27
C PHE A 541 -0.22 -43.67 -1.71
N HIS A 542 -1.13 -43.30 -0.80
CA HIS A 542 -2.54 -43.13 -1.14
C HIS A 542 -2.78 -42.01 -2.19
N LEU A 543 -2.00 -40.93 -2.14
CA LEU A 543 -2.14 -39.82 -3.09
C LEU A 543 -1.69 -40.16 -4.52
N LEU A 544 -0.93 -41.25 -4.72
CA LEU A 544 -0.63 -41.79 -6.05
C LEU A 544 -1.86 -42.38 -6.78
N PHE A 545 -2.98 -42.52 -6.06
CA PHE A 545 -4.27 -42.92 -6.60
C PHE A 545 -5.25 -41.74 -6.76
N SER A 546 -4.80 -40.50 -6.49
CA SER A 546 -5.64 -39.33 -6.65
C SER A 546 -6.04 -39.11 -8.11
N GLY A 547 -7.31 -38.77 -8.35
CA GLY A 547 -7.78 -38.31 -9.66
C GLY A 547 -7.36 -36.87 -9.99
N ASP A 548 -6.74 -36.17 -9.04
CA ASP A 548 -6.28 -34.79 -9.17
C ASP A 548 -4.82 -34.77 -9.63
N SER A 549 -4.59 -34.34 -10.89
CA SER A 549 -3.27 -34.38 -11.52
C SER A 549 -2.22 -33.53 -10.77
N ALA A 550 -2.63 -32.41 -10.18
CA ALA A 550 -1.74 -31.54 -9.42
C ALA A 550 -1.35 -32.15 -8.07
N VAL A 551 -2.31 -32.72 -7.32
CA VAL A 551 -2.02 -33.45 -6.07
C VAL A 551 -1.08 -34.62 -6.34
N LEU A 552 -1.38 -35.42 -7.37
CA LEU A 552 -0.58 -36.56 -7.75
C LEU A 552 0.84 -36.14 -8.15
N GLY A 553 0.98 -35.10 -8.99
CA GLY A 553 2.27 -34.58 -9.40
C GLY A 553 3.14 -34.12 -8.21
N LEU A 554 2.53 -33.46 -7.22
CA LEU A 554 3.22 -33.06 -5.98
C LEU A 554 3.59 -34.26 -5.11
N ALA A 555 2.70 -35.26 -5.00
CA ALA A 555 2.97 -36.49 -4.26
C ALA A 555 4.15 -37.26 -4.87
N CYS A 556 4.21 -37.39 -6.20
CA CYS A 556 5.34 -37.97 -6.91
C CYS A 556 6.65 -37.22 -6.61
N ARG A 557 6.61 -35.88 -6.66
CA ARG A 557 7.78 -35.06 -6.36
C ARG A 557 8.28 -35.27 -4.93
N MET A 558 7.37 -35.28 -3.96
CA MET A 558 7.70 -35.52 -2.55
C MET A 558 8.28 -36.92 -2.35
N LEU A 559 7.71 -37.94 -2.98
CA LEU A 559 8.24 -39.31 -2.95
C LEU A 559 9.68 -39.39 -3.48
N GLY A 560 9.97 -38.66 -4.57
CA GLY A 560 11.32 -38.56 -5.12
C GLY A 560 12.31 -37.90 -4.15
N VAL A 561 11.90 -36.81 -3.48
CA VAL A 561 12.73 -36.12 -2.46
C VAL A 561 13.04 -37.06 -1.30
N LEU A 562 12.03 -37.74 -0.75
CA LEU A 562 12.21 -38.68 0.36
C LEU A 562 13.09 -39.89 -0.01
N SER A 563 13.02 -40.32 -1.27
CA SER A 563 13.81 -41.45 -1.77
C SER A 563 15.32 -41.18 -1.77
N VAL A 564 15.74 -39.91 -1.95
CA VAL A 564 17.15 -39.51 -1.92
C VAL A 564 17.71 -39.60 -0.51
N GLY A 565 17.03 -38.97 0.47
CA GLY A 565 17.49 -38.99 1.87
C GLY A 565 17.43 -40.38 2.50
N HIS A 566 16.49 -41.22 2.04
CA HIS A 566 16.36 -42.60 2.50
C HIS A 566 17.61 -43.47 2.26
N ARG A 567 18.51 -43.13 1.33
CA ARG A 567 19.77 -43.89 1.12
C ARG A 567 20.65 -43.98 2.38
N ILE A 568 20.45 -43.06 3.34
CA ILE A 568 21.18 -43.01 4.60
C ILE A 568 20.55 -43.94 5.66
N TYR A 569 19.26 -44.25 5.54
CA TYR A 569 18.50 -45.08 6.48
C TYR A 569 18.45 -46.54 6.00
N ARG A 570 18.85 -47.50 6.85
CA ARG A 570 18.94 -48.93 6.51
C ARG A 570 17.59 -49.66 6.44
N THR A 571 16.48 -48.98 6.68
CA THR A 571 15.14 -49.57 6.80
C THR A 571 14.46 -49.70 5.44
N SER A 572 14.25 -50.91 4.91
CA SER A 572 13.43 -51.05 3.69
C SER A 572 11.96 -50.74 3.99
N PHE A 573 11.31 -49.97 3.12
CA PHE A 573 9.88 -49.69 3.16
C PHE A 573 9.22 -50.31 1.92
N PRO A 574 8.39 -51.35 2.07
CA PRO A 574 7.71 -52.02 0.97
C PRO A 574 6.85 -51.08 0.11
N GLU A 575 6.36 -49.99 0.70
CA GLU A 575 5.53 -48.98 0.04
C GLU A 575 6.27 -48.32 -1.13
N PHE A 576 7.60 -48.23 -1.11
CA PHE A 576 8.37 -47.67 -2.22
C PHE A 576 8.39 -48.57 -3.46
N GLU A 577 8.37 -49.90 -3.27
CA GLU A 577 8.28 -50.85 -4.39
C GLU A 577 6.88 -50.83 -5.02
N LEU A 578 5.85 -50.76 -4.18
CA LEU A 578 4.46 -50.63 -4.62
C LEU A 578 4.23 -49.29 -5.31
N ALA A 579 4.84 -48.21 -4.80
CA ALA A 579 4.77 -46.89 -5.41
C ALA A 579 5.42 -46.89 -6.79
N ALA A 580 6.59 -47.54 -6.95
CA ALA A 580 7.25 -47.64 -8.24
C ALA A 580 6.36 -48.34 -9.29
N GLU A 581 5.76 -49.48 -8.94
CA GLU A 581 4.80 -50.20 -9.81
C GLU A 581 3.62 -49.30 -10.21
N ARG A 582 3.09 -48.52 -9.26
CA ARG A 582 1.99 -47.59 -9.56
C ARG A 582 2.43 -46.46 -10.50
N LEU A 583 3.62 -45.90 -10.30
CA LEU A 583 4.17 -44.82 -11.11
C LEU A 583 4.42 -45.26 -12.56
N VAL A 584 4.80 -46.52 -12.77
CA VAL A 584 4.94 -47.10 -14.11
C VAL A 584 3.61 -47.06 -14.86
N GLY A 585 2.51 -47.44 -14.21
CA GLY A 585 1.18 -47.35 -14.80
C GLY A 585 0.75 -45.92 -15.18
N HIS A 586 1.37 -44.90 -14.58
CA HIS A 586 1.11 -43.50 -14.91
C HIS A 586 1.92 -43.00 -16.11
N LEU A 587 3.04 -43.64 -16.47
CA LEU A 587 3.88 -43.24 -17.61
C LEU A 587 3.10 -43.16 -18.94
N ILE A 588 2.06 -43.99 -19.09
CA ILE A 588 1.22 -44.09 -20.28
C ILE A 588 0.25 -42.90 -20.42
N TYR A 589 -0.05 -42.18 -19.34
CA TYR A 589 -1.13 -41.17 -19.28
C TYR A 589 -0.72 -39.82 -18.67
N ALA A 590 0.58 -39.61 -18.40
CA ALA A 590 1.02 -38.55 -17.48
C ALA A 590 1.37 -37.19 -18.09
N ASP A 591 0.91 -36.78 -19.28
CA ASP A 591 1.42 -35.54 -19.94
C ASP A 591 1.51 -34.29 -19.02
N GLN A 592 0.58 -34.10 -18.07
CA GLN A 592 0.60 -32.96 -17.14
C GLN A 592 1.57 -33.08 -15.95
N TYR A 593 1.96 -34.30 -15.55
CA TYR A 593 2.77 -34.57 -14.34
C TYR A 593 3.87 -35.62 -14.55
N LEU A 594 4.13 -35.98 -15.81
CA LEU A 594 5.18 -36.88 -16.27
C LEU A 594 6.56 -36.48 -15.72
N PRO A 595 6.93 -35.17 -15.66
CA PRO A 595 8.18 -34.76 -15.03
C PRO A 595 8.33 -35.27 -13.59
N SER A 596 7.28 -35.13 -12.78
CA SER A 596 7.30 -35.58 -11.38
C SER A 596 7.36 -37.10 -11.25
N VAL A 597 6.68 -37.83 -12.15
CA VAL A 597 6.70 -39.31 -12.19
C VAL A 597 8.10 -39.82 -12.55
N LEU A 598 8.70 -39.26 -13.60
CA LEU A 598 10.06 -39.60 -14.03
C LEU A 598 11.09 -39.27 -12.96
N PHE A 599 10.97 -38.11 -12.31
CA PHE A 599 11.83 -37.75 -11.18
C PHE A 599 11.73 -38.79 -10.05
N ALA A 600 10.51 -39.15 -9.64
CA ALA A 600 10.28 -40.12 -8.57
C ALA A 600 10.87 -41.49 -8.91
N LEU A 601 10.59 -42.01 -10.11
CA LEU A 601 11.12 -43.30 -10.59
C LEU A 601 12.66 -43.29 -10.70
N ALA A 602 13.26 -42.19 -11.14
CA ALA A 602 14.71 -42.03 -11.18
C ALA A 602 15.33 -42.17 -9.79
N LYS A 603 14.70 -41.57 -8.77
CA LYS A 603 15.22 -41.67 -7.39
C LYS A 603 14.92 -43.01 -6.73
N LEU A 604 13.78 -43.64 -7.02
CA LEU A 604 13.43 -44.97 -6.51
C LEU A 604 14.29 -46.08 -7.11
N SER A 605 14.60 -46.00 -8.41
CA SER A 605 15.43 -46.98 -9.13
C SER A 605 16.88 -47.06 -8.65
N LEU A 606 17.34 -46.13 -7.81
CA LEU A 606 18.62 -46.27 -7.12
C LEU A 606 18.65 -47.48 -6.18
N ARG A 607 17.48 -48.01 -5.78
CA ARG A 607 17.33 -49.21 -4.97
C ARG A 607 17.36 -50.45 -5.86
N GLY A 608 18.19 -51.43 -5.49
CA GLY A 608 18.32 -52.68 -6.26
C GLY A 608 17.01 -53.44 -6.43
N GLU A 609 16.21 -53.57 -5.37
CA GLU A 609 14.90 -54.25 -5.40
C GLU A 609 13.96 -53.59 -6.43
N VAL A 610 13.81 -52.26 -6.38
CA VAL A 610 13.02 -51.50 -7.35
C VAL A 610 13.61 -51.62 -8.76
N ALA A 611 14.92 -51.43 -8.94
CA ALA A 611 15.58 -51.53 -10.24
C ALA A 611 15.37 -52.90 -10.90
N THR A 612 15.50 -53.98 -10.13
CA THR A 612 15.27 -55.35 -10.62
C THR A 612 13.81 -55.59 -10.97
N LYS A 613 12.86 -55.02 -10.23
CA LYS A 613 11.44 -55.10 -10.56
C LYS A 613 11.11 -54.33 -11.84
N LEU A 614 11.64 -53.11 -12.00
CA LEU A 614 11.49 -52.32 -13.22
C LEU A 614 12.09 -53.01 -14.46
N LEU A 615 13.17 -53.79 -14.29
CA LEU A 615 13.75 -54.62 -15.36
C LEU A 615 12.75 -55.67 -15.89
N HIS A 616 11.94 -56.25 -15.02
CA HIS A 616 10.95 -57.27 -15.38
C HIS A 616 9.70 -56.71 -16.07
N GLU A 617 9.34 -55.45 -15.82
CA GLU A 617 8.06 -54.85 -16.24
C GLU A 617 8.05 -54.27 -17.68
N ARG A 618 9.08 -54.52 -18.51
CA ARG A 618 9.20 -54.02 -19.91
C ARG A 618 9.30 -52.49 -20.07
N ILE A 619 9.63 -51.78 -19.00
CA ILE A 619 9.64 -50.30 -18.96
C ILE A 619 10.70 -49.69 -19.90
N ALA A 620 11.72 -50.44 -20.34
CA ALA A 620 12.70 -49.89 -21.27
C ALA A 620 12.16 -49.48 -22.62
N GLU A 621 11.19 -50.21 -23.17
CA GLU A 621 10.63 -49.84 -24.48
C GLU A 621 9.91 -48.49 -24.36
N GLU A 622 9.19 -48.27 -23.26
CA GLU A 622 8.55 -46.99 -22.93
C GLU A 622 9.58 -45.89 -22.66
N MET A 623 10.64 -46.18 -21.89
CA MET A 623 11.72 -45.22 -21.61
C MET A 623 12.51 -44.85 -22.87
N LEU A 624 12.75 -45.81 -23.77
CA LEU A 624 13.38 -45.57 -25.07
C LEU A 624 12.48 -44.72 -25.96
N ALA A 625 11.18 -45.01 -25.99
CA ALA A 625 10.20 -44.17 -26.68
C ALA A 625 10.23 -42.73 -26.14
N LEU A 626 10.17 -42.54 -24.82
CA LEU A 626 10.26 -41.23 -24.18
C LEU A 626 11.61 -40.53 -24.43
N SER A 627 12.71 -41.29 -24.54
CA SER A 627 14.04 -40.75 -24.85
C SER A 627 14.13 -40.17 -26.25
N SER A 628 13.32 -40.66 -27.19
CA SER A 628 13.37 -40.22 -28.60
C SER A 628 12.71 -38.86 -28.85
N VAL A 629 11.90 -38.35 -27.92
CA VAL A 629 10.99 -37.21 -28.16
C VAL A 629 11.60 -35.83 -27.78
N GLY A 630 12.84 -35.76 -27.29
CA GLY A 630 13.52 -34.47 -27.08
C GLY A 630 12.97 -33.63 -25.91
N TYR A 631 12.35 -34.26 -24.92
CA TYR A 631 11.84 -33.60 -23.73
C TYR A 631 12.96 -33.13 -22.78
N PRO A 632 12.80 -32.00 -22.05
CA PRO A 632 13.71 -31.57 -20.99
C PRO A 632 14.00 -32.64 -19.92
N GLU A 633 13.04 -33.55 -19.73
CA GLU A 633 13.04 -34.62 -18.74
C GLU A 633 13.88 -35.85 -19.14
N GLN A 634 14.50 -35.84 -20.33
CA GLN A 634 15.41 -36.91 -20.80
C GLN A 634 16.48 -37.30 -19.77
N ARG A 635 16.93 -36.35 -18.94
CA ARG A 635 17.91 -36.63 -17.87
C ARG A 635 17.45 -37.73 -16.91
N TRP A 636 16.16 -37.74 -16.56
CA TRP A 636 15.61 -38.70 -15.60
C TRP A 636 15.38 -40.06 -16.26
N VAL A 637 14.97 -40.06 -17.53
CA VAL A 637 14.89 -41.28 -18.34
C VAL A 637 16.26 -41.98 -18.42
N VAL A 638 17.32 -41.21 -18.72
CA VAL A 638 18.69 -41.73 -18.75
C VAL A 638 19.14 -42.21 -17.36
N GLU A 639 18.80 -41.48 -16.30
CA GLU A 639 19.11 -41.90 -14.92
C GLU A 639 18.44 -43.23 -14.56
N ILE A 640 17.15 -43.41 -14.90
CA ILE A 640 16.40 -44.66 -14.69
C ILE A 640 17.07 -45.83 -15.44
N LEU A 641 17.34 -45.66 -16.74
CA LEU A 641 17.96 -46.69 -17.57
C LEU A 641 19.36 -47.06 -17.06
N SER A 642 20.16 -46.06 -16.67
CA SER A 642 21.47 -46.26 -16.07
C SER A 642 21.37 -47.08 -14.78
N ASN A 643 20.48 -46.71 -13.87
CA ASN A 643 20.29 -47.42 -12.60
C ASN A 643 19.85 -48.87 -12.84
N ILE A 644 18.87 -49.11 -13.71
CA ILE A 644 18.40 -50.46 -14.06
C ILE A 644 19.54 -51.30 -14.65
N SER A 645 20.32 -50.73 -15.57
CA SER A 645 21.44 -51.43 -16.23
C SER A 645 22.52 -51.88 -15.24
N GLN A 646 22.83 -51.07 -14.22
CA GLN A 646 23.83 -51.41 -13.20
C GLN A 646 23.44 -52.68 -12.44
N TYR A 647 22.15 -52.87 -12.16
CA TYR A 647 21.66 -54.05 -11.47
C TYR A 647 21.42 -55.25 -12.42
N ALA A 648 21.14 -55.01 -13.70
CA ALA A 648 21.07 -56.05 -14.72
C ALA A 648 22.42 -56.75 -14.99
N VAL A 649 23.54 -56.02 -14.85
CA VAL A 649 24.90 -56.60 -14.97
C VAL A 649 25.30 -57.40 -13.73
N ALA A 650 24.74 -57.05 -12.56
CA ALA A 650 25.04 -57.73 -11.29
C ALA A 650 24.26 -59.04 -11.09
N GLY A 651 23.06 -59.16 -11.67
CA GLY A 651 22.26 -60.39 -11.70
C GLY A 651 22.25 -60.99 -13.11
N ALA A 652 22.93 -62.12 -13.32
CA ALA A 652 23.13 -62.73 -14.64
C ALA A 652 21.83 -63.02 -15.44
N THR A 653 21.37 -62.06 -16.24
CA THR A 653 20.46 -62.26 -17.39
C THR A 653 20.79 -61.26 -18.49
N SER A 654 21.91 -61.48 -19.20
CA SER A 654 22.46 -60.62 -20.25
C SER A 654 21.91 -60.90 -21.65
N ALA A 655 20.62 -61.23 -21.81
CA ALA A 655 20.12 -61.73 -23.10
C ALA A 655 19.22 -60.76 -23.90
N CYS A 656 18.85 -59.58 -23.39
CA CYS A 656 17.90 -58.73 -24.13
C CYS A 656 18.00 -57.21 -23.89
N TRP A 657 19.09 -56.70 -23.32
CA TRP A 657 19.25 -55.28 -22.97
C TRP A 657 20.53 -54.68 -23.53
#